data_AF-A0A7X5U6W3-F1
#
_entry.id   AF-A0A7X5U6W3-F1
#
_cell.length_a   1.000
_cell.length_b   1.000
_cell.length_c   1.000
_cell.angle_alpha   90.00
_cell.angle_beta   90.00
_cell.angle_gamma   90.00
#
_symmetry.space_group_name_H-M   'P 1'
#
loop_
_entity.id
_entity.type
_entity.pdbx_description
1 polymer ?
#
loop_
_entity_poly.entity_id
_entity_poly.type
_entity_poly.pdbx_seq_one_letter_code
_entity_poly.pdbx_strand_id
1 'polypeptide(L)'
;MRLRNRLFPVIGLALSIMAAPYLAGQFTHWLLSLTDPPVTWHLWSDYARVMHQAGYAAYAWRIRLAGGLGFGIPLLVILACVVTLIRAFRAHRALRATLRFEPLTTVSAAFRHGVVLARGIATDHSVLVVAPNARRALQGTLVPTLRRAPGPWLLVGTPEVIAAAASQTRGRPVVRVAPFGHGHRWNPFAAAWTENGLHLPVLESLAERWFPVTDPRQRLLTSHARQAFVALVRAIDDVLRHGGEVVIPAPGDLQRFIEPLSRDSRRSYLDHLIAAPGISEATRQALQPWCALDDKAFARVSEALRGGLGLFSRPLADAATRGNDLAGIDLTKAVVLFELPADMQRQARPLVDAFIAWWRHATRDVSHRRLILDGLDHLGHLPVLLDGDLPYLATTRRLSNLRTVYGRDFPALLQRFPCVVMQTVPDQTTAEAEQAALEAYVSVHEPHRHPPTRPATTRDLCELKADHQLVLILPHSIPRLCRIPTMRYRPATLPEPPDGDAMPFPRSLAGLLASLMAACSAKAPETPVTPSVTAYDSNRRCDISSGIEGQPAFIGACLGPHRFRLPVNLFEGQAGQDDDPRRLDLVLLWPELTPVPQGVDYHDSTDMFLSSVRITVMHLSRISDEAYPGRLGRSMEAFDSQKDHPEYNLDLRIKGDPVYGLTPYYADFRRLVSYYERRYGFASQETLHASKPDGHHDWYIATGETGFPLTFIRCNVKSVPDGVKLVNGRIVDNPEDRRRSSCLHLFLLPKYKAIVEIDYNRAVMFDWKRIEQKIISIMEDGELK
;
A
#
# COMPACT_ATOMS: atom_id res chain seq x y z
N MET A 1 6.27 11.54 -32.85
CA MET A 1 5.63 12.88 -32.81
C MET A 1 6.57 14.10 -32.77
N ARG A 2 7.87 14.01 -32.40
CA ARG A 2 8.75 15.20 -32.22
C ARG A 2 9.34 15.84 -33.49
N LEU A 3 9.39 15.15 -34.65
CA LEU A 3 9.85 15.77 -35.91
C LEU A 3 8.75 16.58 -36.63
N ARG A 4 7.49 16.18 -36.50
CA ARG A 4 6.36 16.77 -37.24
C ARG A 4 6.07 18.23 -36.84
N ASN A 5 6.36 18.62 -35.60
CA ASN A 5 6.16 19.99 -35.10
C ASN A 5 7.28 20.98 -35.47
N ARG A 6 8.43 20.52 -36.01
CA ARG A 6 9.53 21.41 -36.41
C ARG A 6 9.52 21.76 -37.89
N LEU A 7 8.95 20.91 -38.75
CA LEU A 7 8.85 21.18 -40.18
C LEU A 7 7.78 22.22 -40.52
N PHE A 8 6.67 22.25 -39.77
CA PHE A 8 5.53 23.13 -40.06
C PHE A 8 5.87 24.64 -40.14
N PRO A 9 6.62 25.24 -39.19
CA PRO A 9 6.99 26.66 -39.27
C PRO A 9 8.03 26.96 -40.36
N VAL A 10 8.89 26.01 -40.69
CA VAL A 10 9.91 26.16 -41.75
C VAL A 10 9.26 26.12 -43.12
N ILE A 11 8.31 25.20 -43.34
CA ILE A 11 7.51 25.12 -44.57
C ILE A 11 6.64 26.37 -44.72
N GLY A 12 6.00 26.85 -43.64
CA GLY A 12 5.20 28.09 -43.66
C GLY A 12 6.03 29.34 -43.99
N LEU A 13 7.28 29.40 -43.53
CA LEU A 13 8.22 30.48 -43.86
C LEU A 13 8.61 30.46 -45.34
N ALA A 14 8.94 29.28 -45.88
CA ALA A 14 9.29 29.12 -47.29
C ALA A 14 8.13 29.49 -48.22
N LEU A 15 6.90 29.05 -47.91
CA LEU A 15 5.70 29.39 -48.67
C LEU A 15 5.38 30.89 -48.64
N SER A 16 5.61 31.56 -47.50
CA SER A 16 5.35 33.00 -47.35
C SER A 16 6.33 33.86 -48.17
N ILE A 17 7.61 33.46 -48.22
CA ILE A 17 8.63 34.12 -49.06
C ILE A 17 8.32 33.90 -50.53
N MET A 18 7.94 32.67 -50.90
CA MET A 18 7.59 32.35 -52.28
C MET A 18 6.34 33.11 -52.74
N ALA A 19 5.31 33.29 -51.91
CA ALA A 19 4.04 33.91 -52.29
C ALA A 19 4.07 35.45 -52.40
N ALA A 20 5.06 36.12 -51.81
CA ALA A 20 5.10 37.58 -51.73
C ALA A 20 5.13 38.31 -53.09
N PRO A 21 5.89 37.88 -54.11
CA PRO A 21 5.90 38.53 -55.44
C PRO A 21 4.57 38.39 -56.18
N TYR A 22 3.87 37.26 -55.99
CA TYR A 22 2.56 37.03 -56.59
C TYR A 22 1.47 37.87 -55.93
N LEU A 23 1.48 37.98 -54.60
CA LEU A 23 0.58 38.88 -53.87
C LEU A 23 0.80 40.33 -54.27
N ALA A 24 2.06 40.77 -54.44
CA ALA A 24 2.36 42.10 -54.95
C ALA A 24 1.81 42.31 -56.37
N GLY A 25 1.90 41.31 -57.24
CA GLY A 25 1.27 41.32 -58.58
C GLY A 25 -0.25 41.43 -58.51
N GLN A 26 -0.90 40.66 -57.64
CA GLN A 26 -2.35 40.68 -57.47
C GLN A 26 -2.85 42.04 -56.96
N PHE A 27 -2.17 42.63 -55.98
CA PHE A 27 -2.49 43.98 -55.50
C PHE A 27 -2.28 45.04 -56.59
N THR A 28 -1.28 44.87 -57.46
CA THR A 28 -1.04 45.78 -58.60
C THR A 28 -2.21 45.74 -59.59
N HIS A 29 -2.69 44.53 -59.91
CA HIS A 29 -3.85 44.33 -60.77
C HIS A 29 -5.12 44.97 -60.19
N TRP A 30 -5.32 44.83 -58.87
CA TRP A 30 -6.49 45.38 -58.17
C TRP A 30 -6.44 46.92 -58.07
N LEU A 31 -5.30 47.49 -57.65
CA LEU A 31 -5.17 48.95 -57.47
C LEU A 31 -5.12 49.72 -58.80
N LEU A 32 -4.63 49.11 -59.87
CA LEU A 32 -4.62 49.70 -61.22
C LEU A 32 -5.87 49.34 -62.03
N SER A 33 -6.76 48.51 -61.49
CA SER A 33 -7.99 48.03 -62.16
C SER A 33 -7.72 47.47 -63.57
N LEU A 34 -6.63 46.72 -63.70
CA LEU A 34 -6.27 46.06 -64.95
C LEU A 34 -7.27 44.92 -65.22
N THR A 35 -7.63 44.70 -66.48
CA THR A 35 -8.47 43.56 -66.91
C THR A 35 -7.67 42.53 -67.70
N ASP A 36 -6.57 42.94 -68.33
CA ASP A 36 -5.57 42.12 -69.02
C ASP A 36 -4.19 42.79 -68.83
N PRO A 37 -3.05 42.07 -68.67
CA PRO A 37 -2.80 40.62 -68.73
C PRO A 37 -2.94 39.86 -67.38
N PRO A 38 -2.95 38.51 -67.38
CA PRO A 38 -3.06 37.69 -66.16
C PRO A 38 -1.92 37.93 -65.17
N VAL A 39 -2.21 37.77 -63.88
CA VAL A 39 -1.25 37.98 -62.79
C VAL A 39 -0.11 36.96 -62.85
N THR A 40 1.09 37.44 -63.17
CA THR A 40 2.33 36.67 -63.18
C THR A 40 3.23 37.02 -61.99
N TRP A 41 4.16 36.13 -61.65
CA TRP A 41 5.13 36.30 -60.55
C TRP A 41 6.04 37.53 -60.68
N HIS A 42 6.19 38.07 -61.90
CA HIS A 42 7.06 39.20 -62.22
C HIS A 42 6.27 40.50 -62.46
N LEU A 43 4.93 40.45 -62.49
CA LEU A 43 4.06 41.57 -62.85
C LEU A 43 4.37 42.84 -62.05
N TRP A 44 4.46 42.75 -60.72
CA TRP A 44 4.81 43.92 -59.90
C TRP A 44 6.21 44.46 -60.24
N SER A 45 7.18 43.58 -60.48
CA SER A 45 8.56 43.98 -60.78
C SER A 45 8.69 44.69 -62.12
N ASP A 46 7.85 44.36 -63.09
CA ASP A 46 7.83 45.01 -64.40
C ASP A 46 7.25 46.42 -64.28
N TYR A 47 6.12 46.56 -63.57
CA TYR A 47 5.52 47.86 -63.29
C TYR A 47 6.42 48.75 -62.41
N ALA A 48 7.18 48.15 -61.48
CA ALA A 48 8.14 48.87 -60.64
C ALA A 48 9.34 49.42 -61.45
N ARG A 49 9.73 48.80 -62.57
CA ARG A 49 10.81 49.32 -63.43
C ARG A 49 10.37 50.50 -64.29
N VAL A 50 9.10 50.51 -64.69
CA VAL A 50 8.55 51.48 -65.66
C VAL A 50 7.90 52.70 -64.97
N MET A 51 7.66 52.63 -63.65
CA MET A 51 6.98 53.68 -62.86
C MET A 51 7.59 55.08 -62.91
N HIS A 52 8.85 55.21 -63.33
CA HIS A 52 9.57 56.50 -63.47
C HIS A 52 9.36 57.17 -64.83
N GLN A 53 8.76 56.47 -65.79
CA GLN A 53 8.45 57.03 -67.10
C GLN A 53 7.23 57.95 -67.00
N ALA A 54 7.23 59.04 -67.78
CA ALA A 54 6.20 60.09 -67.71
C ALA A 54 4.76 59.56 -67.84
N GLY A 55 4.55 58.49 -68.62
CA GLY A 55 3.23 57.86 -68.81
C GLY A 55 2.67 57.11 -67.60
N TYR A 56 3.52 56.68 -66.64
CA TYR A 56 3.12 55.89 -65.48
C TYR A 56 3.30 56.64 -64.14
N ALA A 57 3.84 57.86 -64.18
CA ALA A 57 4.13 58.68 -63.01
C ALA A 57 2.87 58.97 -62.15
N ALA A 58 1.70 59.15 -62.78
CA ALA A 58 0.43 59.36 -62.09
C ALA A 58 -0.02 58.16 -61.23
N TYR A 59 0.40 56.95 -61.59
CA TYR A 59 0.04 55.69 -60.93
C TYR A 59 1.16 55.13 -60.05
N ALA A 60 2.32 55.78 -60.00
CA ALA A 60 3.50 55.32 -59.27
C ALA A 60 3.23 55.08 -57.77
N TRP A 61 2.35 55.86 -57.14
CA TRP A 61 1.99 55.67 -55.74
C TRP A 61 1.20 54.38 -55.50
N ARG A 62 0.35 53.98 -56.44
CA ARG A 62 -0.44 52.72 -56.37
C ARG A 62 0.46 51.50 -56.50
N ILE A 63 1.47 51.56 -57.37
CA ILE A 63 2.47 50.48 -57.56
C ILE A 63 3.33 50.31 -56.31
N ARG A 64 3.74 51.41 -55.65
CA ARG A 64 4.46 51.36 -54.36
C ARG A 64 3.60 50.78 -53.25
N LEU A 65 2.32 51.17 -53.19
CA LEU A 65 1.38 50.65 -52.19
C LEU A 65 1.13 49.15 -52.39
N ALA A 66 0.97 48.70 -53.64
CA ALA A 66 0.81 47.28 -53.97
C ALA A 66 2.05 46.44 -53.57
N GLY A 67 3.26 46.96 -53.79
CA GLY A 67 4.49 46.32 -53.32
C GLY A 67 4.58 46.29 -51.80
N GLY A 68 4.27 47.41 -51.14
CA GLY A 68 4.26 47.50 -49.67
C GLY A 68 3.29 46.51 -49.02
N LEU A 69 2.09 46.33 -49.58
CA LEU A 69 1.11 45.35 -49.09
C LEU A 69 1.50 43.91 -49.44
N GLY A 70 1.95 43.67 -50.67
CA GLY A 70 2.33 42.33 -51.16
C GLY A 70 3.52 41.72 -50.43
N PHE A 71 4.53 42.53 -50.07
CA PHE A 71 5.69 42.08 -49.28
C PHE A 71 5.50 42.29 -47.77
N GLY A 72 4.75 43.31 -47.35
CA GLY A 72 4.55 43.64 -45.93
C GLY A 72 3.66 42.66 -45.17
N ILE A 73 2.56 42.19 -45.78
CA ILE A 73 1.65 41.25 -45.12
C ILE A 73 2.36 39.91 -44.81
N PRO A 74 3.07 39.26 -45.77
CA PRO A 74 3.84 38.05 -45.47
C PRO A 74 4.91 38.25 -44.39
N LEU A 75 5.60 39.40 -44.38
CA LEU A 75 6.62 39.70 -43.39
C LEU A 75 6.05 39.79 -41.96
N LEU A 76 4.87 40.41 -41.81
CA LEU A 76 4.18 40.49 -40.50
C LEU A 76 3.74 39.12 -40.00
N VAL A 77 3.27 38.24 -40.90
CA VAL A 77 2.92 36.85 -40.56
C VAL A 77 4.15 36.06 -40.10
N ILE A 78 5.29 36.24 -40.79
CA ILE A 78 6.58 35.63 -40.39
C ILE A 78 7.00 36.12 -39.00
N LEU A 79 6.92 37.44 -38.74
CA LEU A 79 7.29 38.01 -37.45
C LEU A 79 6.41 37.47 -36.32
N ALA A 80 5.10 37.35 -36.54
CA ALA A 80 4.17 36.76 -35.57
C ALA A 80 4.51 35.28 -35.27
N CYS A 81 4.82 34.48 -36.30
CA CYS A 81 5.26 33.08 -36.15
C CYS A 81 6.59 32.96 -35.38
N VAL A 82 7.55 33.86 -35.62
CA VAL A 82 8.82 33.86 -34.88
C VAL A 82 8.60 34.22 -33.41
N VAL A 83 7.77 35.21 -33.12
CA VAL A 83 7.44 35.61 -31.74
C VAL A 83 6.74 34.48 -30.97
N THR A 84 5.81 33.76 -31.58
CA THR A 84 5.15 32.60 -30.95
C THR A 84 6.12 31.45 -30.72
N LEU A 85 7.05 31.19 -31.66
CA LEU A 85 8.13 30.22 -31.49
C LEU A 85 9.08 30.59 -30.35
N ILE A 86 9.49 31.85 -30.24
CA ILE A 86 10.34 32.35 -29.15
C ILE A 86 9.61 32.22 -27.81
N ARG A 87 8.33 32.57 -27.74
CA ARG A 87 7.51 32.40 -26.52
C ARG A 87 7.38 30.93 -26.14
N ALA A 88 7.13 30.03 -27.09
CA ALA A 88 7.08 28.59 -26.87
C ALA A 88 8.44 28.03 -26.40
N PHE A 89 9.55 28.49 -26.98
CA PHE A 89 10.90 28.12 -26.55
C PHE A 89 11.22 28.61 -25.14
N ARG A 90 10.84 29.85 -24.79
CA ARG A 90 11.02 30.41 -23.44
C ARG A 90 10.16 29.67 -22.41
N ALA A 91 8.92 29.33 -22.73
CA ALA A 91 8.06 28.49 -21.88
C ALA A 91 8.65 27.09 -21.67
N HIS A 92 9.20 26.47 -22.72
CA HIS A 92 9.93 25.20 -22.62
C HIS A 92 11.23 25.29 -21.80
N ARG A 93 11.93 26.43 -21.84
CA ARG A 93 13.14 26.68 -21.02
C ARG A 93 12.78 26.92 -19.55
N ALA A 94 11.67 27.60 -19.27
CA ALA A 94 11.14 27.77 -17.91
C ALA A 94 10.66 26.44 -17.29
N LEU A 95 10.23 25.48 -18.13
CA LEU A 95 9.91 24.10 -17.73
C LEU A 95 11.14 23.22 -17.42
N ARG A 96 12.36 23.66 -17.77
CA ARG A 96 13.60 23.13 -17.17
C ARG A 96 13.90 23.95 -15.92
N ALA A 97 13.21 23.63 -14.83
CA ALA A 97 13.57 24.12 -13.51
C ALA A 97 14.95 23.55 -13.16
N THR A 98 16.02 24.30 -13.44
CA THR A 98 17.30 24.06 -12.77
C THR A 98 17.05 24.26 -11.28
N LEU A 99 17.48 23.31 -10.43
CA LEU A 99 17.44 23.47 -8.99
C LEU A 99 18.12 24.80 -8.63
N ARG A 100 17.34 25.75 -8.13
CA ARG A 100 17.90 27.04 -7.68
C ARG A 100 18.41 26.87 -6.27
N PHE A 101 19.68 27.20 -6.06
CA PHE A 101 20.23 27.33 -4.73
C PHE A 101 19.51 28.46 -4.00
N GLU A 102 18.92 28.15 -2.85
CA GLU A 102 18.25 29.13 -2.01
C GLU A 102 18.94 29.23 -0.65
N PRO A 103 19.07 30.44 -0.10
CA PRO A 103 19.55 30.59 1.26
C PRO A 103 18.54 29.93 2.21
N LEU A 104 19.10 29.31 3.25
CA LEU A 104 18.42 28.59 4.33
C LEU A 104 17.24 29.36 4.96
N THR A 105 17.34 30.70 5.03
CA THR A 105 16.28 31.60 5.49
C THR A 105 15.05 31.63 4.57
N THR A 106 15.23 31.59 3.26
CA THR A 106 14.14 31.58 2.28
C THR A 106 13.35 30.27 2.35
N VAL A 107 14.04 29.14 2.53
CA VAL A 107 13.38 27.83 2.68
C VAL A 107 12.56 27.79 3.98
N SER A 108 13.06 28.41 5.07
CA SER A 108 12.30 28.49 6.32
C SER A 108 11.04 29.35 6.24
N ALA A 109 11.06 30.43 5.43
CA ALA A 109 9.91 31.31 5.25
C ALA A 109 8.77 30.68 4.44
N ALA A 110 9.04 29.61 3.67
CA ALA A 110 8.02 28.88 2.92
C ALA A 110 7.02 28.13 3.82
N PHE A 111 7.33 27.95 5.10
CA PHE A 111 6.40 27.39 6.10
C PHE A 111 5.65 28.51 6.84
N ARG A 112 4.33 28.58 6.68
CA ARG A 112 3.48 29.49 7.49
C ARG A 112 3.38 29.08 8.97
N HIS A 113 3.74 27.83 9.30
CA HIS A 113 3.69 27.27 10.67
C HIS A 113 4.85 26.29 10.97
N GLY A 114 6.09 26.71 10.69
CA GLY A 114 7.33 26.08 11.21
C GLY A 114 8.03 25.02 10.33
N VAL A 115 9.21 25.40 9.82
CA VAL A 115 10.46 24.63 9.58
C VAL A 115 11.59 25.67 9.62
N VAL A 116 12.59 25.62 10.52
CA VAL A 116 13.72 26.60 10.48
C VAL A 116 15.04 25.98 10.05
N LEU A 117 15.12 25.67 8.76
CA LEU A 117 16.33 25.25 8.03
C LEU A 117 17.41 26.34 7.98
N ALA A 118 17.81 26.98 9.08
CA ALA A 118 19.04 27.79 9.16
C ALA A 118 19.87 27.43 10.39
N ARG A 119 19.20 26.90 11.43
CA ARG A 119 19.84 26.45 12.66
C ARG A 119 19.28 25.11 13.17
N GLY A 120 18.39 24.40 12.45
CA GLY A 120 17.84 23.07 12.77
C GLY A 120 16.34 22.87 12.48
N ILE A 121 15.88 21.63 12.31
CA ILE A 121 14.47 21.34 11.98
C ILE A 121 13.61 21.39 13.26
N ALA A 122 12.72 22.36 13.37
CA ALA A 122 11.69 22.40 14.41
C ALA A 122 10.34 22.52 13.72
N THR A 123 9.57 21.43 13.75
CA THR A 123 8.29 21.29 13.07
C THR A 123 7.29 20.67 14.02
N ASP A 124 6.04 21.10 13.89
CA ASP A 124 4.87 20.37 14.41
C ASP A 124 4.46 19.24 13.46
N HIS A 125 5.11 19.16 12.29
CA HIS A 125 4.91 18.12 11.28
C HIS A 125 6.03 17.09 11.28
N SER A 126 5.79 15.91 10.71
CA SER A 126 6.84 14.90 10.58
C SER A 126 7.84 15.23 9.48
N VAL A 127 9.11 14.87 9.69
CA VAL A 127 10.20 15.06 8.73
C VAL A 127 10.99 13.78 8.55
N LEU A 128 11.22 13.41 7.29
CA LEU A 128 12.07 12.29 6.92
C LEU A 128 13.41 12.80 6.39
N VAL A 129 14.50 12.36 7.00
CA VAL A 129 15.87 12.74 6.63
C VAL A 129 16.54 11.54 5.96
N VAL A 130 16.78 11.66 4.66
CA VAL A 130 17.54 10.69 3.86
C VAL A 130 19.01 11.09 3.90
N ALA A 131 19.84 10.36 4.65
CA ALA A 131 21.24 10.68 4.87
C ALA A 131 22.11 9.42 4.75
N PRO A 132 23.25 9.47 4.03
CA PRO A 132 24.06 8.28 3.76
C PRO A 132 24.67 7.65 5.01
N ASN A 133 24.81 8.41 6.11
CA ASN A 133 25.27 7.90 7.40
C ASN A 133 24.65 8.67 8.58
N ALA A 134 24.62 8.01 9.74
CA ALA A 134 24.04 8.55 10.97
C ALA A 134 24.72 9.86 11.41
N ARG A 135 26.05 9.96 11.27
CA ARG A 135 26.80 11.17 11.63
C ARG A 135 26.32 12.43 10.90
N ARG A 136 26.03 12.33 9.61
CA ARG A 136 25.50 13.46 8.83
C ARG A 136 24.07 13.81 9.21
N ALA A 137 23.23 12.80 9.46
CA ALA A 137 21.89 13.04 9.99
C ALA A 137 21.95 13.75 11.36
N LEU A 138 22.90 13.35 12.21
CA LEU A 138 23.14 13.94 13.53
C LEU A 138 23.54 15.40 13.47
N GLN A 139 24.59 15.71 12.72
CA GLN A 139 25.14 17.07 12.61
C GLN A 139 24.19 18.02 11.90
N GLY A 140 23.57 17.55 10.81
CA GLY A 140 22.72 18.35 9.94
C GLY A 140 21.35 18.66 10.52
N THR A 141 20.76 17.67 11.21
CA THR A 141 19.33 17.69 11.53
C THR A 141 19.04 17.34 12.99
N LEU A 142 19.42 16.15 13.46
CA LEU A 142 18.94 15.64 14.76
C LEU A 142 19.39 16.49 15.94
N VAL A 143 20.69 16.78 16.10
CA VAL A 143 21.21 17.56 17.23
C VAL A 143 20.57 18.96 17.29
N PRO A 144 20.50 19.71 16.18
CA PRO A 144 19.77 20.96 16.13
C PRO A 144 18.29 20.86 16.55
N THR A 145 17.60 19.78 16.18
CA THR A 145 16.20 19.54 16.54
C THR A 145 16.03 19.23 18.02
N LEU A 146 16.85 18.32 18.56
CA LEU A 146 16.85 17.89 19.95
C LEU A 146 17.08 19.06 20.91
N ARG A 147 18.00 19.95 20.54
CA ARG A 147 18.29 21.17 21.29
C ARG A 147 17.08 22.10 21.42
N ARG A 148 16.09 22.03 20.53
CA ARG A 148 14.91 22.93 20.55
C ARG A 148 13.60 22.26 20.93
N ALA A 149 13.57 20.94 21.09
CA ALA A 149 12.36 20.21 21.42
C ALA A 149 11.85 20.62 22.82
N PRO A 150 10.67 21.26 22.93
CA PRO A 150 10.16 21.80 24.20
C PRO A 150 9.55 20.73 25.11
N GLY A 151 8.96 19.67 24.54
CA GLY A 151 8.29 18.59 25.27
C GLY A 151 9.16 17.35 25.53
N PRO A 152 8.56 16.28 26.09
CA PRO A 152 9.21 14.97 26.21
C PRO A 152 9.45 14.39 24.83
N TRP A 153 10.53 13.63 24.69
CA TRP A 153 10.84 12.95 23.45
C TRP A 153 11.38 11.56 23.70
N LEU A 154 10.98 10.65 22.81
CA LEU A 154 11.49 9.30 22.69
C LEU A 154 12.43 9.27 21.49
N LEU A 155 13.68 8.88 21.73
CA LEU A 155 14.66 8.60 20.69
C LEU A 155 14.98 7.11 20.65
N VAL A 156 14.73 6.47 19.50
CA VAL A 156 15.20 5.12 19.21
C VAL A 156 16.41 5.22 18.30
N GLY A 157 17.55 4.67 18.71
CA GLY A 157 18.75 4.77 17.88
C GLY A 157 19.98 4.01 18.36
N THR A 158 21.05 4.14 17.59
CA THR A 158 22.35 3.54 17.90
C THR A 158 23.04 4.21 19.09
N PRO A 159 24.00 3.53 19.76
CA PRO A 159 24.75 4.13 20.87
C PRO A 159 25.40 5.48 20.53
N GLU A 160 25.89 5.66 19.29
CA GLU A 160 26.44 6.94 18.81
C GLU A 160 25.40 8.08 18.85
N VAL A 161 24.20 7.79 18.36
CA VAL A 161 23.07 8.73 18.30
C VAL A 161 22.54 9.03 19.70
N ILE A 162 22.46 8.01 20.56
CA ILE A 162 22.02 8.14 21.95
C ILE A 162 23.00 9.01 22.75
N ALA A 163 24.30 8.77 22.63
CA ALA A 163 25.33 9.60 23.27
C ALA A 163 25.31 11.06 22.79
N ALA A 164 25.08 11.28 21.49
CA ALA A 164 24.89 12.61 20.94
C ALA A 164 23.64 13.31 21.51
N ALA A 165 22.53 12.59 21.59
CA ALA A 165 21.26 13.13 22.07
C ALA A 165 21.25 13.42 23.57
N ALA A 166 21.90 12.56 24.37
CA ALA A 166 22.08 12.75 25.80
C ALA A 166 22.73 14.10 26.14
N SER A 167 23.66 14.57 25.30
CA SER A 167 24.30 15.89 25.46
C SER A 167 23.34 17.08 25.21
N GLN A 168 22.13 16.84 24.68
CA GLN A 168 21.13 17.85 24.35
C GLN A 168 19.91 17.87 25.31
N THR A 169 19.98 17.10 26.41
CA THR A 169 18.89 16.93 27.37
C THR A 169 18.63 18.16 28.24
N ARG A 170 19.64 19.02 28.46
CA ARG A 170 19.55 20.28 29.24
C ARG A 170 19.01 20.10 30.67
N GLY A 171 19.46 19.06 31.37
CA GLY A 171 19.07 18.80 32.76
C GLY A 171 17.68 18.19 32.94
N ARG A 172 17.00 17.81 31.84
CA ARG A 172 15.78 16.97 31.90
C ARG A 172 16.13 15.57 32.43
N PRO A 173 15.21 14.91 33.15
CA PRO A 173 15.41 13.54 33.58
C PRO A 173 15.56 12.63 32.36
N VAL A 174 16.61 11.81 32.36
CA VAL A 174 16.96 10.91 31.26
C VAL A 174 16.65 9.49 31.66
N VAL A 175 15.85 8.81 30.84
CA VAL A 175 15.52 7.40 30.99
C VAL A 175 16.19 6.65 29.85
N ARG A 176 17.21 5.84 30.16
CA ARG A 176 17.87 4.99 29.16
C ARG A 176 17.30 3.58 29.23
N VAL A 177 16.69 3.12 28.14
CA VAL A 177 16.22 1.74 27.98
C VAL A 177 17.14 1.06 26.97
N ALA A 178 17.86 0.03 27.38
CA ALA A 178 18.84 -0.67 26.55
C ALA A 178 18.59 -2.19 26.63
N PRO A 179 17.73 -2.77 25.78
CA PRO A 179 17.34 -4.18 25.88
C PRO A 179 18.50 -5.18 25.69
N PHE A 180 19.64 -4.72 25.15
CA PHE A 180 20.82 -5.55 24.89
C PHE A 180 22.06 -5.07 25.65
N GLY A 181 21.87 -4.22 26.65
CA GLY A 181 22.94 -3.65 27.45
C GLY A 181 22.42 -3.22 28.81
N HIS A 182 23.14 -2.32 29.45
CA HIS A 182 22.79 -1.82 30.78
C HIS A 182 21.81 -0.66 30.66
N GLY A 183 20.57 -0.86 31.10
CA GLY A 183 19.45 0.06 30.94
C GLY A 183 18.37 -0.12 32.01
N HIS A 184 17.45 0.84 32.12
CA HIS A 184 16.20 0.63 32.84
C HIS A 184 15.42 -0.53 32.21
N ARG A 185 14.91 -1.42 33.06
CA ARG A 185 14.13 -2.59 32.64
C ARG A 185 12.70 -2.18 32.33
N TRP A 186 12.17 -2.76 31.26
CA TRP A 186 10.79 -2.54 30.85
C TRP A 186 10.16 -3.85 30.37
N ASN A 187 9.09 -4.26 31.05
CA ASN A 187 8.35 -5.46 30.72
C ASN A 187 7.19 -5.09 29.77
N PRO A 188 7.17 -5.62 28.52
CA PRO A 188 6.08 -5.37 27.56
C PRO A 188 4.71 -5.81 28.05
N PHE A 189 4.64 -6.80 28.94
CA PHE A 189 3.38 -7.33 29.48
C PHE A 189 2.86 -6.52 30.67
N ALA A 190 3.67 -5.62 31.23
CA ALA A 190 3.27 -4.81 32.39
C ALA A 190 2.00 -3.98 32.15
N ALA A 191 1.79 -3.49 30.93
CA ALA A 191 0.58 -2.71 30.60
C ALA A 191 -0.70 -3.56 30.55
N ALA A 192 -0.57 -4.87 30.33
CA ALA A 192 -1.68 -5.81 30.26
C ALA A 192 -1.89 -6.59 31.56
N TRP A 193 -1.09 -6.35 32.60
CA TRP A 193 -1.10 -7.16 33.82
C TRP A 193 -1.46 -6.33 35.04
N THR A 194 -2.23 -6.92 35.96
CA THR A 194 -2.55 -6.38 37.27
C THR A 194 -2.48 -7.47 38.33
N GLU A 195 -2.48 -7.11 39.60
CA GLU A 195 -2.58 -8.07 40.70
C GLU A 195 -3.86 -8.92 40.64
N ASN A 196 -4.90 -8.47 39.92
CA ASN A 196 -6.18 -9.17 39.81
C ASN A 196 -6.34 -10.00 38.51
N GLY A 197 -5.41 -9.90 37.57
CA GLY A 197 -5.47 -10.65 36.30
C GLY A 197 -4.91 -9.89 35.10
N LEU A 198 -5.02 -10.52 33.93
CA LEU A 198 -4.61 -9.99 32.63
C LEU A 198 -5.74 -9.23 31.92
N HIS A 199 -5.42 -8.05 31.39
CA HIS A 199 -6.29 -7.24 30.54
C HIS A 199 -6.15 -7.66 29.07
N LEU A 200 -6.95 -8.65 28.66
CA LEU A 200 -6.84 -9.32 27.35
C LEU A 200 -6.80 -8.37 26.14
N PRO A 201 -7.63 -7.31 26.03
CA PRO A 201 -7.56 -6.42 24.87
C PRO A 201 -6.20 -5.73 24.68
N VAL A 202 -5.47 -5.45 25.76
CA VAL A 202 -4.14 -4.83 25.69
C VAL A 202 -3.11 -5.87 25.23
N LEU A 203 -3.25 -7.12 25.69
CA LEU A 203 -2.40 -8.23 25.28
C LEU A 203 -2.63 -8.63 23.82
N GLU A 204 -3.88 -8.64 23.35
CA GLU A 204 -4.23 -8.83 21.93
C GLU A 204 -3.62 -7.73 21.07
N SER A 205 -3.74 -6.46 21.50
CA SER A 205 -3.11 -5.33 20.82
C SER A 205 -1.57 -5.43 20.78
N LEU A 206 -0.96 -6.10 21.76
CA LEU A 206 0.48 -6.39 21.75
C LEU A 206 0.81 -7.53 20.75
N ALA A 207 -0.01 -8.58 20.73
CA ALA A 207 0.13 -9.70 19.78
C ALA A 207 0.02 -9.22 18.32
N GLU A 208 -0.92 -8.32 18.02
CA GLU A 208 -1.07 -7.74 16.68
C GLU A 208 0.18 -7.01 16.19
N ARG A 209 0.86 -6.31 17.11
CA ARG A 209 2.11 -5.60 16.84
C ARG A 209 3.29 -6.55 16.67
N TRP A 210 3.39 -7.58 17.50
CA TRP A 210 4.50 -8.54 17.45
C TRP A 210 4.43 -9.45 16.22
N PHE A 211 3.22 -9.79 15.80
CA PHE A 211 2.93 -10.61 14.63
C PHE A 211 2.09 -9.79 13.62
N PRO A 212 2.66 -8.83 12.88
CA PRO A 212 1.93 -8.04 11.89
C PRO A 212 1.60 -8.88 10.65
N VAL A 213 0.50 -8.55 9.99
CA VAL A 213 0.16 -9.15 8.68
C VAL A 213 0.95 -8.42 7.60
N THR A 214 2.05 -9.01 7.15
CA THR A 214 2.89 -8.45 6.06
C THR A 214 2.49 -9.00 4.68
N ASP A 215 2.04 -10.25 4.64
CA ASP A 215 1.52 -10.92 3.44
C ASP A 215 0.05 -11.30 3.66
N PRO A 216 -0.90 -10.81 2.83
CA PRO A 216 -2.29 -11.23 2.85
C PRO A 216 -2.50 -12.76 2.82
N ARG A 217 -1.60 -13.51 2.16
CA ARG A 217 -1.66 -14.98 2.06
C ARG A 217 -1.35 -15.68 3.39
N GLN A 218 -0.73 -14.98 4.34
CA GLN A 218 -0.35 -15.51 5.65
C GLN A 218 -1.28 -15.04 6.78
N ARG A 219 -2.36 -14.32 6.47
CA ARG A 219 -3.31 -13.77 7.47
C ARG A 219 -3.77 -14.81 8.48
N LEU A 220 -4.12 -16.00 8.00
CA LEU A 220 -4.60 -17.09 8.84
C LEU A 220 -3.53 -17.58 9.82
N LEU A 221 -2.32 -17.83 9.30
CA LEU A 221 -1.16 -18.22 10.09
C LEU A 221 -0.86 -17.17 11.18
N THR A 222 -0.86 -15.89 10.81
CA THR A 222 -0.66 -14.77 11.73
C THR A 222 -1.74 -14.72 12.80
N SER A 223 -3.01 -14.97 12.45
CA SER A 223 -4.12 -15.03 13.39
C SER A 223 -3.94 -16.13 14.44
N HIS A 224 -3.56 -17.34 14.01
CA HIS A 224 -3.29 -18.44 14.93
C HIS A 224 -2.08 -18.17 15.83
N ALA A 225 -1.01 -17.57 15.30
CA ALA A 225 0.15 -17.18 16.11
C ALA A 225 -0.22 -16.17 17.20
N ARG A 226 -1.07 -15.18 16.88
CA ARG A 226 -1.57 -14.20 17.88
C ARG A 226 -2.41 -14.87 18.96
N GLN A 227 -3.32 -15.77 18.59
CA GLN A 227 -4.16 -16.50 19.54
C GLN A 227 -3.33 -17.39 20.47
N ALA A 228 -2.38 -18.15 19.91
CA ALA A 228 -1.48 -19.00 20.68
C ALA A 228 -0.59 -18.19 21.64
N PHE A 229 -0.09 -17.03 21.18
CA PHE A 229 0.66 -16.09 22.02
C PHE A 229 -0.17 -15.63 23.23
N VAL A 230 -1.41 -15.18 23.02
CA VAL A 230 -2.30 -14.74 24.10
C VAL A 230 -2.61 -15.89 25.06
N ALA A 231 -2.94 -17.08 24.54
CA ALA A 231 -3.29 -18.25 25.34
C ALA A 231 -2.12 -18.72 26.22
N LEU A 232 -0.89 -18.71 25.70
CA LEU A 232 0.30 -19.07 26.47
C LEU A 232 0.63 -18.07 27.56
N VAL A 233 0.52 -16.76 27.28
CA VAL A 233 0.74 -15.73 28.32
C VAL A 233 -0.27 -15.88 29.45
N ARG A 234 -1.53 -16.22 29.13
CA ARG A 234 -2.56 -16.54 30.13
C ARG A 234 -2.21 -17.78 30.94
N ALA A 235 -1.73 -18.84 30.30
CA ALA A 235 -1.29 -20.05 31.00
C ALA A 235 -0.14 -19.77 31.97
N ILE A 236 0.83 -18.93 31.56
CA ILE A 236 1.93 -18.50 32.43
C ILE A 236 1.41 -17.72 33.64
N ASP A 237 0.50 -16.76 33.44
CA ASP A 237 -0.11 -15.98 34.53
C ASP A 237 -0.93 -16.86 35.50
N ASP A 238 -1.72 -17.80 34.98
CA ASP A 238 -2.50 -18.76 35.78
C ASP A 238 -1.59 -19.60 36.69
N VAL A 239 -0.47 -20.10 36.16
CA VAL A 239 0.50 -20.93 36.90
C VAL A 239 1.22 -20.12 37.97
N LEU A 240 1.63 -18.89 37.67
CA LEU A 240 2.26 -17.99 38.63
C LEU A 240 1.31 -17.70 39.80
N ARG A 241 0.04 -17.36 39.50
CA ARG A 241 -0.97 -17.07 40.52
C ARG A 241 -1.30 -18.30 41.37
N HIS A 242 -1.43 -19.47 40.76
CA HIS A 242 -1.67 -20.70 41.49
C HIS A 242 -0.55 -21.04 42.47
N GLY A 243 0.70 -20.75 42.10
CA GLY A 243 1.87 -20.87 42.96
C GLY A 243 2.02 -19.78 44.02
N GLY A 244 1.12 -18.78 44.06
CA GLY A 244 1.20 -17.63 44.97
C GLY A 244 2.25 -16.59 44.57
N GLU A 245 2.80 -16.66 43.35
CA GLU A 245 3.79 -15.72 42.84
C GLU A 245 3.10 -14.54 42.14
N VAL A 246 2.95 -13.41 42.84
CA VAL A 246 2.37 -12.17 42.29
C VAL A 246 3.45 -11.38 41.54
N VAL A 247 3.85 -11.90 40.38
CA VAL A 247 4.88 -11.31 39.52
C VAL A 247 4.38 -11.16 38.09
N ILE A 248 4.86 -10.13 37.39
CA ILE A 248 4.51 -9.88 35.99
C ILE A 248 5.15 -10.99 35.13
N PRO A 249 4.38 -11.71 34.28
CA PRO A 249 4.95 -12.62 33.29
C PRO A 249 5.98 -11.91 32.42
N ALA A 250 7.10 -12.55 32.07
CA ALA A 250 8.10 -11.97 31.18
C ALA A 250 8.07 -12.63 29.78
N PRO A 251 8.43 -11.90 28.71
CA PRO A 251 8.55 -12.49 27.37
C PRO A 251 9.52 -13.67 27.29
N GLY A 252 10.59 -13.70 28.09
CA GLY A 252 11.49 -14.85 28.15
C GLY A 252 10.90 -16.08 28.85
N ASP A 253 9.90 -15.92 29.73
CA ASP A 253 9.15 -17.08 30.26
C ASP A 253 8.39 -17.77 29.14
N LEU A 254 7.73 -16.97 28.30
CA LEU A 254 7.02 -17.46 27.12
C LEU A 254 7.96 -18.15 26.13
N GLN A 255 9.14 -17.58 25.88
CA GLN A 255 10.14 -18.20 25.01
C GLN A 255 10.58 -19.58 25.54
N ARG A 256 10.83 -19.71 26.84
CA ARG A 256 11.21 -20.99 27.48
C ARG A 256 10.09 -22.03 27.41
N PHE A 257 8.82 -21.62 27.44
CA PHE A 257 7.68 -22.53 27.29
C PHE A 257 7.56 -23.06 25.85
N ILE A 258 7.89 -22.24 24.84
CA ILE A 258 7.76 -22.64 23.43
C ILE A 258 8.97 -23.45 22.95
N GLU A 259 10.14 -23.26 23.55
CA GLU A 259 11.37 -23.96 23.18
C GLU A 259 11.28 -25.50 23.17
N PRO A 260 10.73 -26.17 24.19
CA PRO A 260 10.60 -27.63 24.21
C PRO A 260 9.49 -28.18 23.32
N LEU A 261 8.64 -27.31 22.78
CA LEU A 261 7.49 -27.68 21.97
C LEU A 261 7.97 -28.15 20.58
N SER A 262 8.13 -29.45 20.40
CA SER A 262 8.47 -30.07 19.10
C SER A 262 7.23 -30.65 18.43
N ARG A 263 7.33 -30.97 17.13
CA ARG A 263 6.24 -31.64 16.41
C ARG A 263 5.87 -32.96 17.08
N ASP A 264 6.87 -33.73 17.49
CA ASP A 264 6.71 -35.10 17.99
C ASP A 264 6.18 -35.14 19.43
N SER A 265 6.45 -34.10 20.22
CA SER A 265 6.00 -34.03 21.61
C SER A 265 4.75 -33.18 21.84
N ARG A 266 4.19 -32.57 20.79
CA ARG A 266 3.14 -31.53 20.90
C ARG A 266 1.88 -31.96 21.66
N ARG A 267 1.37 -33.16 21.40
CA ARG A 267 0.13 -33.66 22.02
C ARG A 267 0.35 -33.85 23.52
N SER A 268 1.40 -34.60 23.87
CA SER A 268 1.78 -34.83 25.27
C SER A 268 2.03 -33.50 25.99
N TYR A 269 2.73 -32.55 25.36
CA TYR A 269 3.00 -31.24 25.96
C TYR A 269 1.71 -30.45 26.22
N LEU A 270 0.84 -30.29 25.21
CA LEU A 270 -0.38 -29.48 25.35
C LEU A 270 -1.41 -30.13 26.29
N ASP A 271 -1.55 -31.45 26.24
CA ASP A 271 -2.45 -32.18 27.15
C ASP A 271 -2.00 -32.03 28.61
N HIS A 272 -0.69 -32.14 28.87
CA HIS A 272 -0.14 -31.90 30.21
C HIS A 272 -0.25 -30.44 30.63
N LEU A 273 -0.09 -29.49 29.70
CA LEU A 273 -0.29 -28.07 29.99
C LEU A 273 -1.76 -27.80 30.37
N ILE A 274 -2.73 -28.35 29.65
CA ILE A 274 -4.16 -28.17 29.93
C ILE A 274 -4.57 -28.84 31.24
N ALA A 275 -3.96 -29.98 31.56
CA ALA A 275 -4.20 -30.73 32.80
C ALA A 275 -3.45 -30.14 34.02
N ALA A 276 -2.55 -29.17 33.82
CA ALA A 276 -1.74 -28.62 34.90
C ALA A 276 -2.62 -27.94 35.98
N PRO A 277 -2.26 -28.11 37.26
CA PRO A 277 -2.97 -27.45 38.35
C PRO A 277 -2.81 -25.93 38.23
N GLY A 278 -3.91 -25.20 38.45
CA GLY A 278 -3.94 -23.74 38.36
C GLY A 278 -4.40 -23.16 37.04
N ILE A 279 -4.46 -23.95 35.95
CA ILE A 279 -4.97 -23.48 34.67
C ILE A 279 -6.48 -23.24 34.73
N SER A 280 -6.89 -22.01 34.43
CA SER A 280 -8.30 -21.62 34.43
C SER A 280 -9.07 -22.20 33.25
N GLU A 281 -10.38 -22.34 33.39
CA GLU A 281 -11.24 -22.84 32.32
C GLU A 281 -11.18 -21.96 31.07
N ALA A 282 -11.10 -20.64 31.27
CA ALA A 282 -10.96 -19.70 30.16
C ALA A 282 -9.61 -19.83 29.44
N THR A 283 -8.53 -20.20 30.14
CA THR A 283 -7.23 -20.52 29.52
C THR A 283 -7.28 -21.85 28.77
N ARG A 284 -7.95 -22.88 29.29
CA ARG A 284 -8.16 -24.13 28.55
C ARG A 284 -8.87 -23.88 27.23
N GLN A 285 -9.95 -23.10 27.25
CA GLN A 285 -10.70 -22.71 26.05
C GLN A 285 -9.83 -21.92 25.06
N ALA A 286 -8.95 -21.05 25.55
CA ALA A 286 -8.03 -20.29 24.69
C ALA A 286 -6.94 -21.17 24.05
N LEU A 287 -6.55 -22.28 24.67
CA LEU A 287 -5.58 -23.25 24.13
C LEU A 287 -6.20 -24.23 23.11
N GLN A 288 -7.52 -24.45 23.16
CA GLN A 288 -8.21 -25.42 22.28
C GLN A 288 -7.98 -25.19 20.78
N PRO A 289 -8.07 -23.96 20.23
CA PRO A 289 -7.82 -23.73 18.80
C PRO A 289 -6.41 -24.16 18.37
N TRP A 290 -5.43 -24.02 19.27
CA TRP A 290 -4.05 -24.39 18.99
C TRP A 290 -3.83 -25.91 19.06
N CYS A 291 -4.52 -26.59 19.98
CA CYS A 291 -4.54 -28.06 20.08
C CYS A 291 -5.22 -28.71 18.86
N ALA A 292 -6.20 -28.04 18.27
CA ALA A 292 -6.96 -28.52 17.12
C ALA A 292 -6.21 -28.41 15.77
N LEU A 293 -5.03 -27.78 15.72
CA LEU A 293 -4.26 -27.66 14.48
C LEU A 293 -3.69 -28.99 14.00
N ASP A 294 -3.68 -29.22 12.69
CA ASP A 294 -2.91 -30.32 12.09
C ASP A 294 -1.39 -30.13 12.31
N ASP A 295 -0.61 -31.18 12.07
CA ASP A 295 0.84 -31.17 12.29
C ASP A 295 1.57 -30.05 11.52
N LYS A 296 1.16 -29.79 10.29
CA LYS A 296 1.81 -28.83 9.38
C LYS A 296 1.46 -27.41 9.79
N ALA A 297 0.19 -27.13 10.08
CA ALA A 297 -0.28 -25.85 10.59
C ALA A 297 0.36 -25.55 11.96
N PHE A 298 0.42 -26.53 12.86
CA PHE A 298 1.06 -26.39 14.17
C PHE A 298 2.55 -26.05 14.06
N ALA A 299 3.28 -26.76 13.18
CA ALA A 299 4.70 -26.51 12.96
C ALA A 299 4.93 -25.07 12.48
N ARG A 300 4.12 -24.58 11.53
CA ARG A 300 4.20 -23.22 11.01
C ARG A 300 3.85 -22.16 12.06
N VAL A 301 2.81 -22.38 12.87
CA VAL A 301 2.41 -21.46 13.95
C VAL A 301 3.51 -21.41 15.01
N SER A 302 4.06 -22.56 15.38
CA SER A 302 5.17 -22.65 16.35
C SER A 302 6.44 -21.97 15.82
N GLU A 303 6.74 -22.12 14.54
CA GLU A 303 7.84 -21.41 13.87
C GLU A 303 7.62 -19.90 13.87
N ALA A 304 6.41 -19.43 13.56
CA ALA A 304 6.06 -18.01 13.61
C ALA A 304 6.22 -17.43 15.04
N LEU A 305 5.75 -18.16 16.06
CA LEU A 305 5.94 -17.80 17.47
C LEU A 305 7.42 -17.72 17.85
N ARG A 306 8.21 -18.76 17.54
CA ARG A 306 9.67 -18.76 17.80
C ARG A 306 10.38 -17.64 17.06
N GLY A 307 9.97 -17.33 15.83
CA GLY A 307 10.50 -16.20 15.06
C GLY A 307 10.25 -14.85 15.73
N GLY A 308 9.05 -14.65 16.30
CA GLY A 308 8.69 -13.41 17.01
C GLY A 308 9.32 -13.27 18.39
N LEU A 309 9.60 -14.40 19.06
CA LEU A 309 10.07 -14.45 20.45
C LEU A 309 11.55 -14.79 20.61
N GLY A 310 12.22 -15.19 19.52
CA GLY A 310 13.61 -15.63 19.54
C GLY A 310 14.58 -14.60 20.11
N LEU A 311 14.20 -13.31 20.12
CA LEU A 311 14.93 -12.23 20.79
C LEU A 311 15.17 -12.50 22.28
N PHE A 312 14.17 -13.05 22.96
CA PHE A 312 14.14 -13.25 24.41
C PHE A 312 14.84 -14.54 24.84
N SER A 313 15.37 -15.33 23.90
CA SER A 313 16.30 -16.42 24.22
C SER A 313 17.65 -15.89 24.74
N ARG A 314 17.95 -14.62 24.44
CA ARG A 314 19.18 -13.96 24.89
C ARG A 314 19.04 -13.54 26.36
N PRO A 315 20.00 -13.91 27.24
CA PRO A 315 19.92 -13.59 28.67
C PRO A 315 19.77 -12.09 28.97
N LEU A 316 20.49 -11.23 28.24
CA LEU A 316 20.41 -9.77 28.43
C LEU A 316 19.03 -9.21 28.07
N ALA A 317 18.42 -9.71 26.99
CA ALA A 317 17.09 -9.26 26.57
C ALA A 317 15.99 -9.74 27.52
N ASP A 318 16.07 -10.98 28.00
CA ASP A 318 15.17 -11.48 29.04
C ASP A 318 15.30 -10.66 30.33
N ALA A 319 16.53 -10.46 30.84
CA ALA A 319 16.76 -9.67 32.05
C ALA A 319 16.24 -8.22 31.91
N ALA A 320 16.50 -7.57 30.77
CA ALA A 320 16.05 -6.21 30.49
C ALA A 320 14.51 -6.10 30.35
N THR A 321 13.81 -7.19 30.05
CA THR A 321 12.35 -7.20 29.85
C THR A 321 11.55 -7.88 30.94
N ARG A 322 12.20 -8.29 32.04
CA ARG A 322 11.55 -8.92 33.19
C ARG A 322 11.10 -7.90 34.24
N GLY A 323 11.84 -6.80 34.41
CA GLY A 323 11.51 -5.72 35.36
C GLY A 323 10.66 -4.59 34.76
N ASN A 324 10.08 -3.74 35.62
CA ASN A 324 9.28 -2.59 35.21
C ASN A 324 9.74 -1.31 35.94
N ASP A 325 11.02 -0.95 35.76
CA ASP A 325 11.65 0.19 36.45
C ASP A 325 11.02 1.54 36.03
N LEU A 326 10.26 1.55 34.94
CA LEU A 326 9.60 2.74 34.40
C LEU A 326 8.28 3.10 35.10
N ALA A 327 7.70 2.21 35.93
CA ALA A 327 6.39 2.40 36.54
C ALA A 327 6.29 3.66 37.43
N GLY A 328 7.40 4.11 38.03
CA GLY A 328 7.46 5.28 38.91
C GLY A 328 8.03 6.54 38.27
N ILE A 329 8.38 6.50 36.98
CA ILE A 329 9.03 7.63 36.30
C ILE A 329 7.98 8.49 35.60
N ASP A 330 8.01 9.81 35.87
CA ASP A 330 7.17 10.78 35.17
C ASP A 330 7.66 11.01 33.72
N LEU A 331 7.15 10.19 32.80
CA LEU A 331 7.50 10.23 31.36
C LEU A 331 7.05 11.51 30.67
N THR A 332 6.15 12.29 31.27
CA THR A 332 5.68 13.56 30.68
C THR A 332 6.76 14.64 30.69
N LYS A 333 7.78 14.47 31.54
CA LYS A 333 8.93 15.39 31.68
C LYS A 333 10.25 14.76 31.25
N ALA A 334 10.27 13.45 31.02
CA ALA A 334 11.49 12.70 30.74
C ALA A 334 11.90 12.71 29.27
N VAL A 335 13.20 12.58 29.06
CA VAL A 335 13.79 12.19 27.77
C VAL A 335 14.02 10.69 27.82
N VAL A 336 13.38 9.96 26.90
CA VAL A 336 13.52 8.51 26.80
C VAL A 336 14.48 8.16 25.67
N LEU A 337 15.57 7.49 26.01
CA LEU A 337 16.64 7.06 25.12
C LEU A 337 16.57 5.53 25.00
N PHE A 338 16.00 5.05 23.90
CA PHE A 338 15.90 3.63 23.59
C PHE A 338 17.08 3.21 22.70
N GLU A 339 18.05 2.55 23.32
CA GLU A 339 19.33 2.24 22.70
C GLU A 339 19.35 0.84 22.08
N LEU A 340 19.79 0.76 20.83
CA LEU A 340 19.87 -0.47 20.05
C LEU A 340 21.22 -0.61 19.35
N PRO A 341 21.97 -1.71 19.57
CA PRO A 341 23.10 -2.07 18.73
C PRO A 341 22.69 -2.18 17.26
N ALA A 342 23.57 -1.78 16.34
CA ALA A 342 23.26 -1.70 14.90
C ALA A 342 22.88 -3.07 14.29
N ASP A 343 23.48 -4.15 14.79
CA ASP A 343 23.21 -5.54 14.40
C ASP A 343 21.88 -6.09 14.96
N MET A 344 21.34 -5.45 16.00
CA MET A 344 20.11 -5.88 16.69
C MET A 344 18.85 -5.13 16.26
N GLN A 345 18.97 -4.03 15.52
CA GLN A 345 17.84 -3.15 15.16
C GLN A 345 16.66 -3.91 14.52
N ARG A 346 16.93 -4.81 13.57
CA ARG A 346 15.89 -5.59 12.88
C ARG A 346 15.24 -6.63 13.79
N GLN A 347 16.03 -7.33 14.61
CA GLN A 347 15.53 -8.37 15.52
C GLN A 347 14.70 -7.74 16.66
N ALA A 348 15.03 -6.52 17.07
CA ALA A 348 14.34 -5.77 18.11
C ALA A 348 13.00 -5.15 17.65
N ARG A 349 12.60 -5.30 16.38
CA ARG A 349 11.38 -4.70 15.82
C ARG A 349 10.13 -4.88 16.72
N PRO A 350 9.76 -6.08 17.19
CA PRO A 350 8.57 -6.26 18.02
C PRO A 350 8.63 -5.44 19.32
N LEU A 351 9.82 -5.37 19.93
CA LEU A 351 10.06 -4.65 21.16
C LEU A 351 9.99 -3.13 20.94
N VAL A 352 10.58 -2.64 19.85
CA VAL A 352 10.54 -1.22 19.46
C VAL A 352 9.11 -0.75 19.21
N ASP A 353 8.36 -1.52 18.41
CA ASP A 353 6.97 -1.18 18.06
C ASP A 353 6.07 -1.14 19.31
N ALA A 354 6.22 -2.11 20.20
CA ALA A 354 5.52 -2.14 21.48
C ALA A 354 5.92 -1.00 22.42
N PHE A 355 7.21 -0.66 22.50
CA PHE A 355 7.70 0.41 23.36
C PHE A 355 7.20 1.77 22.90
N ILE A 356 7.21 2.03 21.59
CA ILE A 356 6.67 3.26 21.01
C ILE A 356 5.18 3.37 21.32
N ALA A 357 4.40 2.29 21.14
CA ALA A 357 2.97 2.28 21.45
C ALA A 357 2.70 2.57 22.94
N TRP A 358 3.47 1.95 23.84
CA TRP A 358 3.37 2.18 25.27
C TRP A 358 3.72 3.64 25.64
N TRP A 359 4.85 4.16 25.16
CA TRP A 359 5.26 5.54 25.44
C TRP A 359 4.25 6.57 24.89
N ARG A 360 3.68 6.31 23.71
CA ARG A 360 2.61 7.13 23.13
C ARG A 360 1.38 7.18 24.02
N HIS A 361 0.99 6.05 24.60
CA HIS A 361 -0.13 5.98 25.53
C HIS A 361 0.17 6.72 26.83
N ALA A 362 1.36 6.51 27.40
CA ALA A 362 1.79 7.12 28.65
C ALA A 362 1.95 8.65 28.56
N THR A 363 2.21 9.19 27.37
CA THR A 363 2.39 10.63 27.14
C THR A 363 1.22 11.29 26.42
N ARG A 364 0.06 10.61 26.32
CA ARG A 364 -1.06 11.00 25.46
C ARG A 364 -1.62 12.41 25.71
N ASP A 365 -1.54 12.88 26.95
CA ASP A 365 -2.09 14.18 27.38
C ASP A 365 -1.08 15.34 27.23
N VAL A 366 0.16 15.04 26.81
CA VAL A 366 1.22 16.05 26.66
C VAL A 366 1.24 16.60 25.24
N SER A 367 1.02 17.91 25.11
CA SER A 367 1.23 18.65 23.87
C SER A 367 2.72 18.76 23.51
N HIS A 368 3.05 18.77 22.22
CA HIS A 368 4.44 18.89 21.69
C HIS A 368 5.41 17.75 22.06
N ARG A 369 4.90 16.55 22.36
CA ARG A 369 5.73 15.33 22.43
C ARG A 369 6.29 14.95 21.06
N ARG A 370 7.53 14.42 21.02
CA ARG A 370 8.22 14.10 19.74
C ARG A 370 8.81 12.70 19.75
N LEU A 371 8.55 11.93 18.68
CA LEU A 371 9.20 10.65 18.44
C LEU A 371 10.32 10.82 17.40
N ILE A 372 11.48 10.28 17.71
CA ILE A 372 12.68 10.38 16.89
C ILE A 372 13.20 8.97 16.64
N LEU A 373 13.37 8.62 15.37
CA LEU A 373 13.79 7.30 14.93
C LEU A 373 15.05 7.43 14.09
N ASP A 374 16.14 6.81 14.53
CA ASP A 374 17.35 6.69 13.75
C ASP A 374 17.37 5.37 12.97
N GLY A 375 17.64 5.46 11.66
CA GLY A 375 17.78 4.28 10.80
C GLY A 375 16.46 3.52 10.61
N LEU A 376 15.40 4.22 10.23
CA LEU A 376 14.07 3.63 10.04
C LEU A 376 14.07 2.45 9.06
N ASP A 377 14.96 2.45 8.06
CA ASP A 377 15.15 1.34 7.11
C ASP A 377 15.75 0.07 7.74
N HIS A 378 16.38 0.17 8.91
CA HIS A 378 16.97 -0.97 9.64
C HIS A 378 16.06 -1.54 10.73
N LEU A 379 15.12 -0.74 11.23
CA LEU A 379 14.16 -1.16 12.27
C LEU A 379 13.08 -2.13 11.74
N GLY A 380 12.87 -2.18 10.42
CA GLY A 380 11.83 -2.99 9.79
C GLY A 380 10.47 -2.29 9.72
N HIS A 381 9.42 -3.05 9.38
CA HIS A 381 8.05 -2.52 9.30
C HIS A 381 7.50 -2.27 10.71
N LEU A 382 7.17 -1.01 11.00
CA LEU A 382 6.63 -0.56 12.28
C LEU A 382 5.18 -0.07 12.09
N PRO A 383 4.17 -0.94 12.32
CA PRO A 383 2.77 -0.58 12.18
C PRO A 383 2.38 0.64 13.01
N VAL A 384 3.01 0.84 14.19
CA VAL A 384 2.71 1.99 15.07
C VAL A 384 2.91 3.34 14.38
N LEU A 385 3.67 3.43 13.29
CA LEU A 385 3.93 4.70 12.60
C LEU A 385 2.82 5.08 11.60
N LEU A 386 2.06 4.09 11.13
CA LEU A 386 1.00 4.28 10.15
C LEU A 386 -0.21 5.00 10.76
N ASP A 387 -0.41 4.89 12.08
CA ASP A 387 -1.57 5.44 12.77
C ASP A 387 -1.26 6.60 13.74
N GLY A 388 -2.17 7.59 13.76
CA GLY A 388 -2.29 8.68 14.75
C GLY A 388 -1.57 9.99 14.43
N ASP A 389 -1.60 10.95 15.35
CA ASP A 389 -1.24 12.36 15.06
C ASP A 389 0.13 12.78 15.61
N LEU A 390 0.95 11.83 16.04
CA LEU A 390 2.25 12.15 16.62
C LEU A 390 3.24 12.62 15.53
N PRO A 391 3.92 13.77 15.68
CA PRO A 391 4.96 14.20 14.76
C PRO A 391 6.22 13.34 14.89
N TYR A 392 6.76 12.91 13.75
CA TYR A 392 7.94 12.05 13.69
C TYR A 392 9.16 12.78 13.13
N LEU A 393 10.34 12.51 13.68
CA LEU A 393 11.60 12.81 13.00
C LEU A 393 12.30 11.48 12.73
N ALA A 394 12.30 11.04 11.48
CA ALA A 394 12.92 9.78 11.10
C ALA A 394 14.16 10.03 10.24
N THR A 395 15.23 9.28 10.47
CA THR A 395 16.37 9.18 9.54
C THR A 395 16.28 7.86 8.79
N THR A 396 16.70 7.86 7.53
CA THR A 396 16.88 6.65 6.72
C THR A 396 18.14 6.81 5.90
N ARG A 397 18.82 5.68 5.61
CA ARG A 397 19.96 5.73 4.68
C ARG A 397 19.54 5.95 3.24
N ARG A 398 18.40 5.38 2.87
CA ARG A 398 17.85 5.36 1.51
C ARG A 398 16.33 5.41 1.55
N LEU A 399 15.72 6.29 0.79
CA LEU A 399 14.27 6.32 0.63
C LEU A 399 13.79 5.07 -0.12
N SER A 400 14.59 4.59 -1.07
CA SER A 400 14.31 3.36 -1.81
C SER A 400 14.23 2.11 -0.91
N ASN A 401 15.03 2.02 0.15
CA ASN A 401 14.96 0.90 1.10
C ASN A 401 13.63 0.87 1.86
N LEU A 402 13.09 2.05 2.22
CA LEU A 402 11.81 2.12 2.92
C LEU A 402 10.67 1.55 2.07
N ARG A 403 10.73 1.71 0.74
CA ARG A 403 9.79 1.07 -0.18
C ARG A 403 9.83 -0.45 -0.09
N THR A 404 11.03 -1.03 0.02
CA THR A 404 11.20 -2.48 0.18
C THR A 404 10.69 -2.96 1.54
N VAL A 405 10.96 -2.20 2.61
CA VAL A 405 10.57 -2.58 3.98
C VAL A 405 9.05 -2.47 4.20
N TYR A 406 8.42 -1.39 3.72
CA TYR A 406 7.00 -1.14 3.95
C TYR A 406 6.09 -1.71 2.85
N GLY A 407 6.63 -2.04 1.68
CA GLY A 407 5.89 -2.70 0.61
C GLY A 407 4.61 -1.92 0.25
N ARG A 408 3.44 -2.55 0.49
CA ARG A 408 2.13 -1.95 0.21
C ARG A 408 1.78 -0.76 1.11
N ASP A 409 2.35 -0.69 2.30
CA ASP A 409 2.11 0.39 3.26
C ASP A 409 3.05 1.58 3.03
N PHE A 410 3.97 1.49 2.06
CA PHE A 410 4.90 2.57 1.76
C PHE A 410 4.19 3.90 1.43
N PRO A 411 3.13 3.95 0.61
CA PRO A 411 2.36 5.18 0.41
C PRO A 411 1.79 5.76 1.71
N ALA A 412 1.21 4.91 2.57
CA ALA A 412 0.65 5.34 3.85
C ALA A 412 1.75 5.91 4.78
N LEU A 413 2.92 5.27 4.82
CA LEU A 413 4.09 5.81 5.53
C LEU A 413 4.50 7.18 4.98
N LEU A 414 4.59 7.34 3.66
CA LEU A 414 5.01 8.60 3.05
C LEU A 414 4.06 9.74 3.36
N GLN A 415 2.74 9.50 3.36
CA GLN A 415 1.72 10.51 3.74
C GLN A 415 1.94 11.10 5.14
N ARG A 416 2.63 10.37 6.03
CA ARG A 416 2.96 10.85 7.37
C ARG A 416 4.01 11.95 7.35
N PHE A 417 4.81 12.05 6.29
CA PHE A 417 5.95 12.96 6.17
C PHE A 417 5.68 14.04 5.12
N PRO A 418 5.13 15.21 5.48
CA PRO A 418 4.98 16.32 4.54
C PRO A 418 6.32 16.97 4.10
N CYS A 419 7.43 16.58 4.73
CA CYS A 419 8.76 17.10 4.43
C CYS A 419 9.79 15.97 4.33
N VAL A 420 10.54 15.97 3.22
CA VAL A 420 11.69 15.09 2.99
C VAL A 420 12.93 15.93 2.78
N VAL A 421 13.99 15.61 3.52
CA VAL A 421 15.32 16.22 3.38
C VAL A 421 16.27 15.15 2.88
N MET A 422 16.80 15.33 1.68
CA MET A 422 17.73 14.38 1.05
C MET A 422 19.14 14.96 0.97
N GLN A 423 20.09 14.24 1.54
CA GLN A 423 21.51 14.55 1.48
C GLN A 423 22.17 13.72 0.37
N THR A 424 23.49 13.90 0.17
CA THR A 424 24.21 13.36 -0.99
C THR A 424 23.95 11.90 -1.32
N VAL A 425 23.80 11.63 -2.61
CA VAL A 425 23.70 10.29 -3.18
C VAL A 425 25.04 9.94 -3.84
N PRO A 426 25.69 8.83 -3.48
CA PRO A 426 27.09 8.59 -3.85
C PRO A 426 27.29 8.09 -5.29
N ASP A 427 26.29 7.45 -5.89
CA ASP A 427 26.42 6.80 -7.20
C ASP A 427 25.14 6.88 -8.04
N GLN A 428 25.29 6.70 -9.36
CA GLN A 428 24.23 6.79 -10.37
C GLN A 428 23.08 5.81 -10.11
N THR A 429 23.39 4.56 -9.77
CA THR A 429 22.39 3.51 -9.55
C THR A 429 21.54 3.82 -8.31
N THR A 430 22.17 4.28 -7.24
CA THR A 430 21.45 4.77 -6.06
C THR A 430 20.62 6.01 -6.41
N ALA A 431 21.13 6.94 -7.23
CA ALA A 431 20.37 8.13 -7.63
C ALA A 431 19.13 7.79 -8.45
N GLU A 432 19.17 6.77 -9.32
CA GLU A 432 18.00 6.29 -10.06
C GLU A 432 16.94 5.69 -9.12
N ALA A 433 17.37 4.86 -8.17
CA ALA A 433 16.48 4.27 -7.17
C ALA A 433 15.84 5.33 -6.26
N GLU A 434 16.62 6.33 -5.81
CA GLU A 434 16.13 7.44 -4.99
C GLU A 434 15.21 8.39 -5.78
N GLN A 435 15.48 8.64 -7.07
CA GLN A 435 14.55 9.37 -7.94
C GLN A 435 13.19 8.66 -8.00
N ALA A 436 13.18 7.36 -8.26
CA ALA A 436 11.92 6.59 -8.32
C ALA A 436 11.16 6.62 -6.99
N ALA A 437 11.87 6.63 -5.86
CA ALA A 437 11.26 6.75 -4.54
C ALA A 437 10.72 8.17 -4.28
N LEU A 438 11.41 9.22 -4.75
CA LEU A 438 10.93 10.60 -4.72
C LEU A 438 9.70 10.82 -5.62
N GLU A 439 9.63 10.17 -6.78
CA GLU A 439 8.45 10.18 -7.66
C GLU A 439 7.24 9.59 -6.96
N ALA A 440 7.41 8.47 -6.25
CA ALA A 440 6.35 7.89 -5.42
C ALA A 440 5.96 8.83 -4.25
N TYR A 441 6.93 9.52 -3.64
CA TYR A 441 6.64 10.50 -2.59
C TYR A 441 5.80 11.68 -3.09
N VAL A 442 6.14 12.25 -4.25
CA VAL A 442 5.39 13.35 -4.85
C VAL A 442 3.99 12.89 -5.28
N SER A 443 3.87 11.70 -5.89
CA SER A 443 2.58 11.19 -6.37
C SER A 443 1.57 10.95 -5.24
N VAL A 444 2.06 10.53 -4.08
CA VAL A 444 1.24 10.29 -2.88
C VAL A 444 0.63 11.58 -2.30
N HIS A 445 1.33 12.71 -2.43
CA HIS A 445 0.90 13.97 -1.83
C HIS A 445 0.28 14.97 -2.82
N GLU A 446 0.55 14.79 -4.12
CA GLU A 446 0.00 15.64 -5.18
C GLU A 446 -0.66 14.78 -6.30
N PRO A 447 -1.64 13.93 -5.98
CA PRO A 447 -2.26 13.05 -6.98
C PRO A 447 -2.97 13.80 -8.12
N HIS A 448 -3.29 15.08 -7.91
CA HIS A 448 -4.13 15.88 -8.80
C HIS A 448 -3.46 17.12 -9.43
N ARG A 449 -2.12 17.27 -9.34
CA ARG A 449 -1.43 18.48 -9.83
C ARG A 449 -0.93 18.32 -11.26
N HIS A 450 -1.36 19.24 -12.14
CA HIS A 450 -0.84 19.36 -13.51
C HIS A 450 -0.28 20.78 -13.78
N PRO A 451 0.96 20.91 -14.29
CA PRO A 451 1.91 19.83 -14.59
C PRO A 451 2.36 19.10 -13.32
N PRO A 452 2.66 17.78 -13.39
CA PRO A 452 3.20 17.07 -12.26
C PRO A 452 4.47 17.78 -11.85
N THR A 453 4.60 18.03 -10.57
CA THR A 453 5.85 18.56 -10.07
C THR A 453 6.93 17.56 -10.38
N ARG A 454 7.94 17.98 -11.15
CA ARG A 454 9.07 17.11 -11.43
C ARG A 454 9.92 16.99 -10.16
N PRO A 455 10.01 15.80 -9.55
CA PRO A 455 10.99 15.57 -8.50
C PRO A 455 12.40 15.75 -9.07
N ALA A 456 13.39 15.88 -8.19
CA ALA A 456 14.78 15.99 -8.60
C ALA A 456 15.17 14.81 -9.50
N THR A 457 15.82 15.11 -10.63
CA THR A 457 16.27 14.08 -11.58
C THR A 457 17.48 13.34 -11.04
N THR A 458 17.75 12.13 -11.56
CA THR A 458 18.97 11.37 -11.26
C THR A 458 20.22 12.24 -11.34
N ARG A 459 20.29 13.09 -12.37
CA ARG A 459 21.38 14.06 -12.55
C ARG A 459 21.47 15.06 -11.39
N ASP A 460 20.35 15.64 -10.99
CA ASP A 460 20.30 16.60 -9.87
C ASP A 460 20.78 15.95 -8.55
N LEU A 461 20.49 14.66 -8.36
CA LEU A 461 20.92 13.91 -7.18
C LEU A 461 22.41 13.57 -7.22
N CYS A 462 22.94 13.19 -8.39
CA CYS A 462 24.37 12.95 -8.59
C CYS A 462 25.21 14.24 -8.45
N GLU A 463 24.67 15.40 -8.82
CA GLU A 463 25.35 16.70 -8.71
C GLU A 463 25.25 17.31 -7.29
N LEU A 464 24.58 16.64 -6.34
CA LEU A 464 24.40 17.13 -4.97
C LEU A 464 25.72 17.07 -4.17
N LYS A 465 26.28 18.24 -3.84
CA LYS A 465 27.54 18.36 -3.09
C LYS A 465 27.42 17.88 -1.63
N ALA A 466 28.55 17.45 -1.06
CA ALA A 466 28.69 16.96 0.32
C ALA A 466 28.09 17.85 1.41
N ASP A 467 28.13 19.17 1.23
CA ASP A 467 27.64 20.19 2.15
C ASP A 467 26.24 20.72 1.78
N HIS A 468 25.58 20.13 0.78
CA HIS A 468 24.25 20.52 0.31
C HIS A 468 23.21 19.45 0.63
N GLN A 469 21.97 19.90 0.77
CA GLN A 469 20.80 19.06 0.91
C GLN A 469 19.66 19.58 0.03
N LEU A 470 18.89 18.64 -0.49
CA LEU A 470 17.63 18.87 -1.18
C LEU A 470 16.50 18.80 -0.15
N VAL A 471 15.61 19.78 -0.17
CA VAL A 471 14.45 19.83 0.71
C VAL A 471 13.20 19.86 -0.15
N LEU A 472 12.32 18.88 0.04
CA LEU A 472 10.98 18.83 -0.56
C LEU A 472 9.94 19.05 0.53
N ILE A 473 9.08 20.04 0.32
CA ILE A 473 8.08 20.50 1.29
C ILE A 473 6.72 20.48 0.62
N LEU A 474 5.72 19.87 1.22
CA LEU A 474 4.37 19.88 0.65
C LEU A 474 3.46 20.88 1.37
N PRO A 475 2.55 21.55 0.64
CA PRO A 475 2.21 21.36 -0.78
C PRO A 475 3.08 22.20 -1.75
N HIS A 476 4.28 22.65 -1.34
CA HIS A 476 5.18 23.47 -2.17
C HIS A 476 6.17 22.59 -2.93
N SER A 477 5.70 22.05 -4.02
CA SER A 477 6.32 20.94 -4.73
C SER A 477 7.75 21.18 -5.24
N ILE A 478 8.19 22.42 -5.40
CA ILE A 478 9.50 22.71 -6.01
C ILE A 478 10.61 22.30 -5.04
N PRO A 479 11.47 21.32 -5.41
CA PRO A 479 12.60 20.94 -4.57
C PRO A 479 13.54 22.14 -4.38
N ARG A 480 13.93 22.42 -3.13
CA ARG A 480 14.83 23.53 -2.78
C ARG A 480 16.20 22.99 -2.43
N LEU A 481 17.25 23.59 -2.98
CA LEU A 481 18.63 23.24 -2.67
C LEU A 481 19.18 24.23 -1.65
N CYS A 482 19.70 23.74 -0.52
CA CYS A 482 20.31 24.56 0.52
C CYS A 482 21.51 23.88 1.19
N ARG A 483 22.31 24.61 1.97
CA ARG A 483 23.46 24.02 2.72
C ARG A 483 23.02 23.23 3.94
N ILE A 484 23.78 22.20 4.29
CA ILE A 484 23.58 21.44 5.53
C ILE A 484 24.01 22.33 6.73
N PRO A 485 23.14 22.55 7.74
CA PRO A 485 23.54 23.25 8.95
C PRO A 485 24.57 22.40 9.70
N THR A 486 25.78 22.90 9.91
CA THR A 486 26.79 22.16 10.69
C THR A 486 26.77 22.62 12.14
N MET A 487 26.43 21.71 13.05
CA MET A 487 26.51 21.97 14.49
C MET A 487 27.53 21.03 15.15
N ARG A 488 28.49 21.60 15.87
CA ARG A 488 29.39 20.82 16.72
C ARG A 488 28.65 20.38 17.98
N TYR A 489 28.86 19.13 18.37
CA TYR A 489 28.43 18.57 19.64
C TYR A 489 29.54 17.70 20.22
N ARG A 490 29.50 17.50 21.52
CA ARG A 490 30.36 16.53 22.21
C ARG A 490 29.45 15.41 22.73
N PRO A 491 29.67 14.15 22.33
CA PRO A 491 28.91 13.03 22.87
C PRO A 491 29.00 13.04 24.40
N ALA A 492 27.88 12.80 25.08
CA ALA A 492 27.87 12.64 26.52
C ALA A 492 28.30 11.21 26.89
N THR A 493 29.09 11.08 27.94
CA THR A 493 29.24 9.80 28.64
C THR A 493 28.02 9.63 29.52
N LEU A 494 27.19 8.64 29.23
CA LEU A 494 26.04 8.32 30.07
C LEU A 494 26.50 7.48 31.27
N PRO A 495 25.98 7.74 32.48
CA PRO A 495 26.20 6.83 33.60
C PRO A 495 25.62 5.46 33.25
N GLU A 496 26.35 4.40 33.59
CA GLU A 496 25.80 3.05 33.50
C GLU A 496 24.71 2.92 34.56
N PRO A 497 23.46 2.65 34.16
CA PRO A 497 22.43 2.32 35.14
C PRO A 497 22.85 1.03 35.86
N PRO A 498 22.46 0.86 37.13
CA PRO A 498 22.81 -0.33 37.90
C PRO A 498 22.39 -1.58 37.14
N ASP A 499 23.23 -2.61 37.20
CA ASP A 499 22.89 -3.91 36.64
C ASP A 499 21.54 -4.35 37.19
N GLY A 500 20.61 -4.62 36.30
CA GLY A 500 19.43 -5.37 36.67
C GLY A 500 19.90 -6.77 37.03
N ASP A 501 19.80 -7.16 38.31
CA ASP A 501 20.02 -8.54 38.69
C ASP A 501 19.20 -9.45 37.78
N ALA A 502 19.82 -10.55 37.33
CA ALA A 502 19.11 -11.59 36.60
C ALA A 502 17.96 -12.08 37.48
N MET A 503 16.74 -11.66 37.15
CA MET A 503 15.58 -12.06 37.94
C MET A 503 15.39 -13.58 37.78
N PRO A 504 15.30 -14.33 38.88
CA PRO A 504 15.23 -15.79 38.82
C PRO A 504 13.97 -16.23 38.07
N PHE A 505 14.09 -17.33 37.33
CA PHE A 505 12.94 -17.97 36.71
C PHE A 505 11.97 -18.41 37.83
N PRO A 506 10.68 -18.01 37.77
CA PRO A 506 9.69 -18.33 38.80
C PRO A 506 9.63 -19.82 39.12
N ARG A 507 9.54 -20.18 40.40
CA ARG A 507 9.64 -21.58 40.85
C ARG A 507 8.50 -22.43 40.32
N SER A 508 7.29 -21.86 40.29
CA SER A 508 6.09 -22.52 39.79
C SER A 508 6.19 -22.82 38.30
N LEU A 509 6.75 -21.89 37.53
CA LEU A 509 7.02 -22.09 36.10
C LEU A 509 8.13 -23.12 35.86
N ALA A 510 9.17 -23.13 36.68
CA ALA A 510 10.24 -24.14 36.63
C ALA A 510 9.72 -25.55 36.89
N GLY A 511 8.86 -25.71 37.90
CA GLY A 511 8.21 -26.98 38.23
C GLY A 511 7.32 -27.49 37.09
N LEU A 512 6.48 -26.61 36.53
CA LEU A 512 5.64 -26.97 35.39
C LEU A 512 6.49 -27.33 34.16
N LEU A 513 7.47 -26.51 33.79
CA LEU A 513 8.33 -26.77 32.63
C LEU A 513 9.06 -28.12 32.76
N ALA A 514 9.55 -28.46 33.96
CA ALA A 514 10.17 -29.75 34.23
C ALA A 514 9.19 -30.92 34.03
N SER A 515 7.94 -30.79 34.50
CA SER A 515 6.89 -31.81 34.29
C SER A 515 6.53 -31.97 32.81
N LEU A 516 6.43 -30.87 32.06
CA LEU A 516 6.15 -30.89 30.62
C LEU A 516 7.28 -31.58 29.85
N MET A 517 8.53 -31.29 30.19
CA MET A 517 9.71 -31.95 29.61
C MET A 517 9.77 -33.46 29.90
N ALA A 518 9.39 -33.86 31.12
CA ALA A 518 9.30 -35.27 31.49
C ALA A 518 8.21 -35.99 30.68
N ALA A 519 7.04 -35.36 30.50
CA ALA A 519 5.94 -35.88 29.70
C ALA A 519 6.29 -36.03 28.21
N CYS A 520 7.13 -35.15 27.67
CA CYS A 520 7.64 -35.26 26.30
C CYS A 520 8.65 -36.39 26.11
N SER A 521 9.30 -36.87 27.19
CA SER A 521 10.31 -37.94 27.15
C SER A 521 9.74 -39.32 27.49
N ALA A 522 8.50 -39.39 27.96
CA ALA A 522 7.83 -40.65 28.25
C ALA A 522 7.41 -41.34 26.93
N LYS A 523 7.98 -42.51 26.66
CA LYS A 523 7.60 -43.38 25.53
C LYS A 523 6.14 -43.81 25.74
N ALA A 524 5.23 -43.35 24.88
CA ALA A 524 3.81 -43.65 25.01
C ALA A 524 3.57 -45.18 24.97
N PRO A 525 2.82 -45.76 25.93
CA PRO A 525 2.40 -47.14 25.83
C PRO A 525 1.33 -47.27 24.73
N GLU A 526 1.57 -48.20 23.80
CA GLU A 526 0.56 -48.66 22.84
C GLU A 526 -0.65 -49.18 23.61
N THR A 527 -1.77 -48.47 23.51
CA THR A 527 -3.04 -48.95 24.09
C THR A 527 -4.00 -49.29 22.94
N PRO A 528 -4.70 -50.44 22.98
CA PRO A 528 -5.45 -50.96 21.85
C PRO A 528 -6.72 -50.15 21.59
N VAL A 529 -7.05 -49.99 20.31
CA VAL A 529 -8.32 -49.43 19.84
C VAL A 529 -9.47 -50.31 20.33
N THR A 530 -10.38 -49.73 21.13
CA THR A 530 -11.71 -50.30 21.41
C THR A 530 -12.75 -49.30 20.92
N PRO A 531 -13.80 -49.71 20.19
CA PRO A 531 -14.76 -48.79 19.60
C PRO A 531 -15.74 -48.30 20.66
N SER A 532 -15.73 -47.00 20.96
CA SER A 532 -16.79 -46.38 21.76
C SER A 532 -17.95 -45.94 20.87
N VAL A 533 -19.10 -46.54 21.16
CA VAL A 533 -20.43 -46.28 20.61
C VAL A 533 -20.77 -44.79 20.64
N THR A 534 -21.34 -44.34 19.52
CA THR A 534 -21.83 -43.00 19.22
C THR A 534 -22.90 -42.50 20.19
N ALA A 535 -22.59 -41.42 20.93
CA ALA A 535 -23.59 -40.42 21.30
C ALA A 535 -23.59 -39.34 20.20
N TYR A 536 -24.77 -39.06 19.67
CA TYR A 536 -25.02 -38.12 18.57
C TYR A 536 -24.77 -36.69 19.07
N ASP A 537 -23.67 -36.07 18.63
CA ASP A 537 -23.38 -34.65 18.86
C ASP A 537 -23.40 -33.91 17.51
N SER A 538 -24.29 -32.94 17.38
CA SER A 538 -24.66 -32.25 16.15
C SER A 538 -23.66 -31.17 15.69
N ASN A 539 -22.39 -31.23 16.11
CA ASN A 539 -21.39 -30.18 15.86
C ASN A 539 -20.06 -30.67 15.25
N ARG A 540 -20.08 -31.70 14.39
CA ARG A 540 -18.87 -32.09 13.63
C ARG A 540 -18.50 -31.03 12.59
N ARG A 541 -17.33 -30.39 12.76
CA ARG A 541 -16.57 -29.73 11.67
C ARG A 541 -16.34 -30.72 10.52
N CYS A 542 -16.26 -30.22 9.28
CA CYS A 542 -16.02 -30.99 8.07
C CYS A 542 -14.75 -31.88 8.22
N ASP A 543 -14.92 -33.18 8.49
CA ASP A 543 -13.85 -34.18 8.60
C ASP A 543 -13.30 -34.49 7.19
N ILE A 544 -12.00 -34.27 6.95
CA ILE A 544 -11.36 -34.48 5.65
C ILE A 544 -10.44 -35.71 5.75
N SER A 545 -10.91 -36.86 5.26
CA SER A 545 -10.08 -38.05 5.06
C SER A 545 -9.36 -38.03 3.71
N SER A 546 -8.07 -38.37 3.73
CA SER A 546 -7.16 -38.54 2.59
C SER A 546 -7.67 -39.47 1.48
N GLY A 547 -7.49 -39.07 0.21
CA GLY A 547 -7.71 -39.92 -0.96
C GLY A 547 -6.46 -40.68 -1.40
N ILE A 548 -6.67 -41.94 -1.80
CA ILE A 548 -5.69 -42.90 -2.34
C ILE A 548 -5.31 -42.53 -3.79
N GLU A 549 -4.11 -42.93 -4.20
CA GLU A 549 -3.46 -42.73 -5.51
C GLU A 549 -4.36 -43.11 -6.71
N GLY A 550 -4.51 -42.19 -7.68
CA GLY A 550 -5.11 -42.46 -9.00
C GLY A 550 -6.37 -41.67 -9.42
N GLN A 551 -6.95 -40.83 -8.56
CA GLN A 551 -8.04 -39.89 -8.90
C GLN A 551 -7.69 -38.46 -8.43
N PRO A 552 -8.25 -37.38 -9.02
CA PRO A 552 -8.10 -36.05 -8.45
C PRO A 552 -8.67 -36.11 -7.03
N ALA A 553 -7.78 -36.02 -6.04
CA ALA A 553 -8.13 -36.23 -4.64
C ALA A 553 -9.34 -35.34 -4.30
N PHE A 554 -10.41 -35.89 -3.77
CA PHE A 554 -11.56 -35.11 -3.31
C PHE A 554 -11.32 -34.66 -1.86
N ILE A 555 -11.82 -33.48 -1.52
CA ILE A 555 -11.72 -32.89 -0.18
C ILE A 555 -13.10 -32.45 0.31
N GLY A 556 -13.34 -32.62 1.61
CA GLY A 556 -14.53 -32.10 2.26
C GLY A 556 -14.49 -30.56 2.33
N ALA A 557 -15.62 -29.92 2.09
CA ALA A 557 -15.79 -28.48 2.20
C ALA A 557 -17.17 -28.13 2.78
N CYS A 558 -17.29 -26.94 3.32
CA CYS A 558 -18.46 -26.45 4.04
C CYS A 558 -18.91 -25.10 3.39
N LEU A 559 -20.21 -24.87 3.22
CA LEU A 559 -20.78 -23.57 2.83
C LEU A 559 -21.97 -23.24 3.74
N GLY A 560 -21.69 -22.55 4.84
CA GLY A 560 -22.66 -22.37 5.92
C GLY A 560 -23.05 -23.73 6.52
N PRO A 561 -24.34 -24.10 6.55
CA PRO A 561 -24.77 -25.40 7.05
C PRO A 561 -24.55 -26.56 6.07
N HIS A 562 -24.27 -26.28 4.79
CA HIS A 562 -24.14 -27.31 3.75
C HIS A 562 -22.73 -27.88 3.71
N ARG A 563 -22.63 -29.17 3.38
CA ARG A 563 -21.36 -29.91 3.28
C ARG A 563 -21.18 -30.42 1.86
N PHE A 564 -19.95 -30.41 1.37
CA PHE A 564 -19.59 -30.79 0.01
C PHE A 564 -18.37 -31.70 0.03
N ARG A 565 -18.25 -32.51 -1.03
CA ARG A 565 -17.07 -33.26 -1.41
C ARG A 565 -16.67 -32.84 -2.82
N LEU A 566 -15.66 -31.99 -2.92
CA LEU A 566 -15.23 -31.37 -4.18
C LEU A 566 -13.82 -31.84 -4.57
N PRO A 567 -13.48 -31.91 -5.87
CA PRO A 567 -12.11 -32.19 -6.30
C PRO A 567 -11.13 -31.13 -5.77
N VAL A 568 -9.97 -31.54 -5.25
CA VAL A 568 -8.95 -30.61 -4.70
C VAL A 568 -8.47 -29.63 -5.75
N ASN A 569 -8.34 -30.07 -7.02
CA ASN A 569 -7.89 -29.23 -8.12
C ASN A 569 -8.93 -28.22 -8.64
N LEU A 570 -10.15 -28.24 -8.08
CA LEU A 570 -11.16 -27.22 -8.29
C LEU A 570 -10.88 -25.96 -7.45
N PHE A 571 -10.20 -26.10 -6.31
CA PHE A 571 -9.91 -24.98 -5.41
C PHE A 571 -8.79 -24.11 -5.94
N GLU A 572 -8.88 -22.80 -5.69
CA GLU A 572 -7.78 -21.87 -5.94
C GLU A 572 -6.53 -22.32 -5.15
N GLY A 573 -5.40 -22.51 -5.84
CA GLY A 573 -4.17 -23.04 -5.24
C GLY A 573 -4.17 -24.55 -4.93
N GLN A 574 -5.25 -25.27 -5.26
CA GLN A 574 -5.36 -26.73 -5.16
C GLN A 574 -5.08 -27.30 -3.76
N ALA A 575 -5.48 -26.57 -2.71
CA ALA A 575 -5.24 -26.96 -1.32
C ALA A 575 -6.53 -27.29 -0.54
N GLY A 576 -7.70 -27.15 -1.16
CA GLY A 576 -9.00 -27.24 -0.49
C GLY A 576 -9.55 -25.89 -0.08
N GLN A 577 -10.55 -25.91 0.81
CA GLN A 577 -11.20 -24.71 1.33
C GLN A 577 -10.31 -24.00 2.37
N ASP A 578 -10.29 -22.66 2.33
CA ASP A 578 -9.72 -21.82 3.40
C ASP A 578 -10.56 -21.91 4.71
N ASP A 579 -10.03 -21.45 5.84
CA ASP A 579 -10.66 -21.60 7.17
C ASP A 579 -12.01 -20.85 7.37
N ASP A 580 -12.54 -20.12 6.38
CA ASP A 580 -13.89 -19.56 6.44
C ASP A 580 -14.92 -20.57 5.88
N PRO A 581 -15.71 -21.26 6.74
CA PRO A 581 -16.70 -22.25 6.29
C PRO A 581 -17.88 -21.62 5.55
N ARG A 582 -17.87 -20.30 5.34
CA ARG A 582 -18.88 -19.56 4.57
C ARG A 582 -18.37 -19.20 3.18
N ARG A 583 -17.15 -19.58 2.80
CA ARG A 583 -16.53 -19.16 1.55
C ARG A 583 -15.86 -20.34 0.84
N LEU A 584 -16.08 -20.46 -0.47
CA LEU A 584 -15.37 -21.38 -1.36
C LEU A 584 -14.73 -20.55 -2.48
N ASP A 585 -13.43 -20.74 -2.72
CA ASP A 585 -12.70 -20.11 -3.83
C ASP A 585 -12.28 -21.21 -4.82
N LEU A 586 -12.85 -21.14 -6.02
CA LEU A 586 -12.77 -22.17 -7.06
C LEU A 586 -12.25 -21.57 -8.37
N VAL A 587 -11.63 -22.39 -9.22
CA VAL A 587 -11.13 -21.97 -10.53
C VAL A 587 -11.49 -23.00 -11.60
N LEU A 588 -12.05 -22.51 -12.71
CA LEU A 588 -12.30 -23.29 -13.92
C LEU A 588 -11.54 -22.69 -15.11
N LEU A 589 -11.30 -23.49 -16.14
CA LEU A 589 -10.69 -23.06 -17.40
C LEU A 589 -11.72 -23.09 -18.52
N TRP A 590 -11.96 -21.95 -19.14
CA TRP A 590 -12.78 -21.80 -20.36
C TRP A 590 -11.96 -22.25 -21.60
N PRO A 591 -12.55 -22.88 -22.64
CA PRO A 591 -13.98 -23.13 -22.86
C PRO A 591 -14.55 -24.40 -22.23
N GLU A 592 -13.74 -25.37 -21.81
CA GLU A 592 -14.29 -26.65 -21.33
C GLU A 592 -14.96 -26.52 -19.94
N LEU A 593 -14.69 -25.44 -19.21
CA LEU A 593 -15.10 -25.21 -17.82
C LEU A 593 -14.70 -26.38 -16.92
N THR A 594 -13.47 -26.84 -17.11
CA THR A 594 -12.84 -27.90 -16.32
C THR A 594 -11.98 -27.31 -15.20
N PRO A 595 -11.77 -28.05 -14.09
CA PRO A 595 -10.80 -27.65 -13.08
C PRO A 595 -9.39 -27.55 -13.65
N VAL A 596 -8.54 -26.77 -12.99
CA VAL A 596 -7.11 -26.70 -13.33
C VAL A 596 -6.49 -28.09 -13.18
N PRO A 597 -5.58 -28.53 -14.08
CA PRO A 597 -4.88 -29.80 -13.91
C PRO A 597 -4.12 -29.87 -12.57
N GLN A 598 -4.16 -31.03 -11.91
CA GLN A 598 -3.55 -31.18 -10.59
C GLN A 598 -2.03 -30.92 -10.62
N GLY A 599 -1.52 -30.17 -9.65
CA GLY A 599 -0.11 -29.77 -9.53
C GLY A 599 0.30 -28.61 -10.45
N VAL A 600 -0.63 -28.05 -11.24
CA VAL A 600 -0.35 -26.93 -12.14
C VAL A 600 -0.81 -25.61 -11.51
N ASP A 601 0.10 -24.65 -11.39
CA ASP A 601 -0.26 -23.25 -11.14
C ASP A 601 -0.63 -22.60 -12.47
N TYR A 602 -1.91 -22.24 -12.63
CA TYR A 602 -2.41 -21.64 -13.86
C TYR A 602 -1.83 -20.23 -14.11
N HIS A 603 -1.21 -19.59 -13.11
CA HIS A 603 -0.50 -18.32 -13.27
C HIS A 603 0.81 -18.47 -14.07
N ASP A 604 1.41 -19.65 -14.10
CA ASP A 604 2.66 -19.91 -14.83
C ASP A 604 2.44 -20.03 -16.35
N SER A 605 1.20 -20.17 -16.80
CA SER A 605 0.82 -20.27 -18.21
C SER A 605 -0.06 -19.10 -18.62
N THR A 606 0.41 -18.28 -19.57
CA THR A 606 -0.38 -17.18 -20.15
C THR A 606 -1.72 -17.67 -20.71
N ASP A 607 -1.74 -18.84 -21.35
CA ASP A 607 -2.95 -19.41 -21.95
C ASP A 607 -3.98 -19.82 -20.89
N MET A 608 -3.54 -20.50 -19.83
CA MET A 608 -4.41 -20.90 -18.72
C MET A 608 -4.86 -19.68 -17.89
N PHE A 609 -3.98 -18.70 -17.69
CA PHE A 609 -4.33 -17.45 -17.02
C PHE A 609 -5.43 -16.69 -17.78
N LEU A 610 -5.29 -16.55 -19.10
CA LEU A 610 -6.30 -15.93 -19.94
C LEU A 610 -7.63 -16.71 -19.94
N SER A 611 -7.54 -18.03 -19.85
CA SER A 611 -8.69 -18.94 -19.84
C SER A 611 -9.35 -19.10 -18.47
N SER A 612 -8.77 -18.52 -17.41
CA SER A 612 -9.28 -18.71 -16.05
C SER A 612 -10.62 -18.00 -15.80
N VAL A 613 -11.52 -18.73 -15.14
CA VAL A 613 -12.79 -18.26 -14.58
C VAL A 613 -12.70 -18.47 -13.07
N ARG A 614 -12.45 -17.39 -12.34
CA ARG A 614 -12.26 -17.41 -10.88
C ARG A 614 -13.60 -17.21 -10.20
N ILE A 615 -13.95 -18.09 -9.26
CA ILE A 615 -15.29 -18.20 -8.69
C ILE A 615 -15.16 -18.15 -7.17
N THR A 616 -15.83 -17.20 -6.53
CA THR A 616 -15.96 -17.12 -5.08
C THR A 616 -17.42 -17.33 -4.71
N VAL A 617 -17.72 -18.35 -3.90
CA VAL A 617 -19.07 -18.62 -3.37
C VAL A 617 -19.12 -18.22 -1.92
N MET A 618 -20.05 -17.34 -1.53
CA MET A 618 -20.17 -16.80 -0.17
C MET A 618 -21.56 -17.04 0.44
N HIS A 619 -21.61 -17.76 1.55
CA HIS A 619 -22.83 -17.99 2.33
C HIS A 619 -23.26 -16.75 3.13
N LEU A 620 -24.52 -16.36 3.00
CA LEU A 620 -25.10 -15.17 3.63
C LEU A 620 -25.85 -15.52 4.92
N SER A 621 -25.09 -15.76 6.00
CA SER A 621 -25.65 -16.16 7.30
C SER A 621 -26.53 -15.11 8.01
N ARG A 622 -26.38 -13.82 7.69
CA ARG A 622 -27.01 -12.70 8.43
C ARG A 622 -28.22 -12.06 7.73
N ILE A 623 -28.69 -12.62 6.63
CA ILE A 623 -29.85 -12.10 5.88
C ILE A 623 -31.08 -12.98 6.15
N SER A 624 -32.27 -12.40 6.25
CA SER A 624 -33.52 -13.19 6.31
C SER A 624 -33.85 -13.78 4.95
N ASP A 625 -34.66 -14.85 4.93
CA ASP A 625 -35.06 -15.50 3.68
C ASP A 625 -35.92 -14.58 2.80
N GLU A 626 -36.71 -13.70 3.43
CA GLU A 626 -37.49 -12.65 2.76
C GLU A 626 -36.60 -11.60 2.08
N ALA A 627 -35.48 -11.22 2.73
CA ALA A 627 -34.56 -10.21 2.21
C ALA A 627 -33.55 -10.77 1.19
N TYR A 628 -33.37 -12.10 1.14
CA TYR A 628 -32.38 -12.76 0.31
C TYR A 628 -32.59 -12.56 -1.21
N PRO A 629 -33.81 -12.72 -1.78
CA PRO A 629 -34.05 -12.48 -3.21
C PRO A 629 -33.68 -11.04 -3.64
N GLY A 630 -33.86 -10.06 -2.76
CA GLY A 630 -33.50 -8.66 -3.00
C GLY A 630 -32.00 -8.36 -2.84
N ARG A 631 -31.18 -9.32 -2.39
CA ARG A 631 -29.76 -9.08 -2.08
C ARG A 631 -28.97 -8.56 -3.27
N LEU A 632 -29.23 -9.09 -4.45
CA LEU A 632 -28.52 -8.70 -5.67
C LEU A 632 -28.92 -7.29 -6.12
N GLY A 633 -30.16 -6.88 -5.85
CA GLY A 633 -30.65 -5.51 -6.09
C GLY A 633 -29.82 -4.45 -5.36
N ARG A 634 -29.35 -4.74 -4.14
CA ARG A 634 -28.46 -3.82 -3.40
C ARG A 634 -27.12 -3.54 -4.10
N SER A 635 -26.66 -4.42 -5.00
CA SER A 635 -25.45 -4.17 -5.79
C SER A 635 -25.68 -3.16 -6.92
N MET A 636 -26.95 -2.83 -7.21
CA MET A 636 -27.40 -1.91 -8.25
C MET A 636 -27.96 -0.60 -7.67
N GLU A 637 -28.28 -0.58 -6.37
CA GLU A 637 -28.79 0.58 -5.66
C GLU A 637 -27.67 1.54 -5.26
N ALA A 638 -27.80 2.81 -5.64
CA ALA A 638 -26.90 3.84 -5.18
C ALA A 638 -27.16 4.16 -3.70
N PHE A 639 -26.08 4.37 -2.93
CA PHE A 639 -26.20 4.96 -1.59
C PHE A 639 -26.84 6.36 -1.66
N ASP A 640 -27.50 6.80 -0.59
CA ASP A 640 -28.17 8.12 -0.55
C ASP A 640 -27.23 9.27 -0.95
N SER A 641 -25.96 9.22 -0.54
CA SER A 641 -24.92 10.20 -0.87
C SER A 641 -24.42 10.14 -2.32
N GLN A 642 -24.84 9.12 -3.08
CA GLN A 642 -24.42 8.84 -4.45
C GLN A 642 -25.60 8.78 -5.44
N LYS A 643 -26.82 9.14 -5.01
CA LYS A 643 -28.03 9.11 -5.86
C LYS A 643 -27.90 9.95 -7.13
N ASP A 644 -27.13 11.03 -7.11
CA ASP A 644 -26.88 11.89 -8.27
C ASP A 644 -25.65 11.48 -9.08
N HIS A 645 -24.91 10.44 -8.65
CA HIS A 645 -23.66 10.00 -9.28
C HIS A 645 -23.92 8.99 -10.44
N PRO A 646 -23.65 9.35 -11.71
CA PRO A 646 -24.04 8.52 -12.85
C PRO A 646 -23.32 7.16 -12.97
N GLU A 647 -22.18 6.97 -12.30
CA GLU A 647 -21.49 5.67 -12.24
C GLU A 647 -22.21 4.66 -11.33
N TYR A 648 -22.87 5.13 -10.27
CA TYR A 648 -23.40 4.25 -9.22
C TYR A 648 -24.92 4.12 -9.28
N ASN A 649 -25.61 5.02 -9.96
CA ASN A 649 -27.06 4.99 -10.09
C ASN A 649 -27.49 4.42 -11.45
N LEU A 650 -28.21 3.30 -11.42
CA LEU A 650 -28.79 2.62 -12.58
C LEU A 650 -29.66 3.55 -13.44
N ASP A 651 -30.48 4.40 -12.81
CA ASP A 651 -31.44 5.29 -13.50
C ASP A 651 -30.75 6.41 -14.30
N LEU A 652 -29.46 6.63 -14.03
CA LEU A 652 -28.65 7.63 -14.72
C LEU A 652 -27.82 7.05 -15.86
N ARG A 653 -27.88 5.73 -16.08
CA ARG A 653 -27.16 4.99 -17.14
C ARG A 653 -28.00 4.87 -18.41
N ILE A 654 -27.34 4.58 -19.53
CA ILE A 654 -28.00 4.42 -20.84
C ILE A 654 -28.43 2.97 -21.00
N LYS A 655 -29.74 2.70 -20.93
CA LYS A 655 -30.29 1.38 -21.23
C LYS A 655 -30.14 1.07 -22.73
N GLY A 656 -29.55 -0.07 -23.04
CA GLY A 656 -29.37 -0.54 -24.42
C GLY A 656 -30.26 -1.73 -24.78
N ASP A 657 -30.16 -2.17 -26.04
CA ASP A 657 -30.85 -3.36 -26.53
C ASP A 657 -30.29 -4.65 -25.88
N PRO A 658 -31.11 -5.69 -25.67
CA PRO A 658 -30.65 -6.91 -25.04
C PRO A 658 -29.45 -7.55 -25.76
N VAL A 659 -28.44 -7.98 -24.98
CA VAL A 659 -27.22 -8.63 -25.45
C VAL A 659 -27.04 -9.94 -24.69
N TYR A 660 -26.92 -11.07 -25.39
CA TYR A 660 -26.81 -12.41 -24.80
C TYR A 660 -27.94 -12.77 -23.81
N GLY A 661 -29.13 -12.18 -24.02
CA GLY A 661 -30.27 -12.32 -23.11
C GLY A 661 -30.16 -11.51 -21.81
N LEU A 662 -29.21 -10.57 -21.72
CA LEU A 662 -29.06 -9.60 -20.63
C LEU A 662 -29.53 -8.22 -21.09
N THR A 663 -30.06 -7.42 -20.18
CA THR A 663 -30.37 -6.01 -20.42
C THR A 663 -29.14 -5.16 -20.06
N PRO A 664 -28.47 -4.51 -21.03
CA PRO A 664 -27.31 -3.67 -20.75
C PRO A 664 -27.70 -2.26 -20.29
N TYR A 665 -26.87 -1.70 -19.40
CA TYR A 665 -26.90 -0.32 -18.92
C TYR A 665 -25.48 0.25 -19.04
N TYR A 666 -25.26 0.99 -20.12
CA TYR A 666 -23.97 1.56 -20.48
C TYR A 666 -23.66 2.81 -19.65
N ALA A 667 -22.38 3.02 -19.36
CA ALA A 667 -21.93 4.25 -18.70
C ALA A 667 -22.24 5.49 -19.56
N ASP A 668 -22.91 6.49 -18.98
CA ASP A 668 -23.18 7.76 -19.66
C ASP A 668 -22.03 8.74 -19.40
N PHE A 669 -21.00 8.69 -20.25
CA PHE A 669 -19.83 9.58 -20.14
C PHE A 669 -20.21 11.06 -20.22
N ARG A 670 -21.22 11.42 -21.00
CA ARG A 670 -21.65 12.82 -21.11
C ARG A 670 -22.23 13.30 -19.78
N ARG A 671 -23.06 12.47 -19.15
CA ARG A 671 -23.65 12.76 -17.84
C ARG A 671 -22.62 12.72 -16.72
N LEU A 672 -21.64 11.81 -16.78
CA LEU A 672 -20.48 11.75 -15.88
C LEU A 672 -19.64 13.02 -15.96
N VAL A 673 -19.24 13.42 -17.18
CA VAL A 673 -18.50 14.67 -17.42
C VAL A 673 -19.29 15.85 -16.89
N SER A 674 -20.59 15.94 -17.19
CA SER A 674 -21.45 17.02 -16.69
C SER A 674 -21.57 17.04 -15.15
N TYR A 675 -21.62 15.86 -14.52
CA TYR A 675 -21.66 15.72 -13.06
C TYR A 675 -20.36 16.26 -12.42
N TYR A 676 -19.21 15.82 -12.91
CA TYR A 676 -17.91 16.26 -12.42
C TYR A 676 -17.61 17.73 -12.75
N GLU A 677 -18.04 18.21 -13.92
CA GLU A 677 -17.90 19.60 -14.33
C GLU A 677 -18.66 20.54 -13.40
N ARG A 678 -19.92 20.22 -13.04
CA ARG A 678 -20.69 21.04 -12.08
C ARG A 678 -20.04 21.11 -10.70
N ARG A 679 -19.33 20.07 -10.29
CA ARG A 679 -18.80 19.92 -8.92
C ARG A 679 -17.36 20.42 -8.78
N TYR A 680 -16.55 20.26 -9.83
CA TYR A 680 -15.11 20.52 -9.80
C TYR A 680 -14.63 21.46 -10.92
N GLY A 681 -15.47 21.76 -11.92
CA GLY A 681 -15.17 22.63 -13.06
C GLY A 681 -14.72 21.87 -14.32
N PHE A 682 -14.87 22.53 -15.48
CA PHE A 682 -14.63 21.94 -16.81
C PHE A 682 -13.22 21.40 -17.03
N ALA A 683 -12.20 22.09 -16.51
CA ALA A 683 -10.80 21.73 -16.68
C ALA A 683 -10.22 20.92 -15.49
N SER A 684 -11.08 20.46 -14.56
CA SER A 684 -10.63 19.63 -13.45
C SER A 684 -10.16 18.26 -13.91
N GLN A 685 -9.28 17.63 -13.13
CA GLN A 685 -8.78 16.30 -13.44
C GLN A 685 -9.90 15.26 -13.38
N GLU A 686 -10.87 15.45 -12.51
CA GLU A 686 -12.05 14.60 -12.34
C GLU A 686 -12.94 14.66 -13.59
N THR A 687 -13.20 15.85 -14.13
CA THR A 687 -13.93 16.02 -15.40
C THR A 687 -13.18 15.40 -16.58
N LEU A 688 -11.85 15.58 -16.61
CA LEU A 688 -11.00 14.94 -17.63
C LEU A 688 -10.96 13.42 -17.50
N HIS A 689 -10.98 12.88 -16.28
CA HIS A 689 -11.02 11.43 -16.05
C HIS A 689 -12.38 10.84 -16.42
N ALA A 690 -13.47 11.52 -16.06
CA ALA A 690 -14.84 11.14 -16.42
C ALA A 690 -15.08 11.08 -17.94
N SER A 691 -14.26 11.76 -18.75
CA SER A 691 -14.31 11.70 -20.21
C SER A 691 -13.55 10.50 -20.81
N LYS A 692 -12.72 9.82 -20.02
CA LYS A 692 -11.91 8.69 -20.47
C LYS A 692 -12.68 7.39 -20.24
N PRO A 693 -12.68 6.44 -21.19
CA PRO A 693 -13.27 5.13 -20.97
C PRO A 693 -12.63 4.32 -19.82
N ASP A 694 -11.35 4.59 -19.54
CA ASP A 694 -10.56 3.87 -18.56
C ASP A 694 -11.07 4.09 -17.13
N GLY A 695 -11.53 3.02 -16.47
CA GLY A 695 -11.99 3.03 -15.08
C GLY A 695 -13.51 3.00 -14.90
N HIS A 696 -14.27 3.11 -15.99
CA HIS A 696 -15.73 3.01 -15.99
C HIS A 696 -16.19 1.60 -16.37
N HIS A 697 -17.45 1.28 -16.02
CA HIS A 697 -18.00 -0.04 -16.27
C HIS A 697 -19.39 -0.02 -16.90
N ASP A 698 -19.65 -0.98 -17.79
CA ASP A 698 -20.98 -1.29 -18.31
C ASP A 698 -21.62 -2.38 -17.46
N TRP A 699 -22.93 -2.26 -17.21
CA TRP A 699 -23.69 -3.22 -16.40
C TRP A 699 -24.61 -4.04 -17.28
N TYR A 700 -24.78 -5.31 -16.99
CA TYR A 700 -25.65 -6.23 -17.72
C TYR A 700 -26.46 -7.02 -16.71
N ILE A 701 -27.78 -7.00 -16.86
CA ILE A 701 -28.70 -7.52 -15.84
C ILE A 701 -29.65 -8.54 -16.46
N ALA A 702 -29.79 -9.70 -15.82
CA ALA A 702 -30.92 -10.60 -16.03
C ALA A 702 -31.92 -10.41 -14.87
N THR A 703 -33.20 -10.26 -15.21
CA THR A 703 -34.29 -10.17 -14.23
C THR A 703 -35.15 -11.42 -14.29
N GLY A 704 -35.60 -11.89 -13.14
CA GLY A 704 -36.52 -13.01 -13.02
C GLY A 704 -37.97 -12.57 -13.22
N GLU A 705 -38.89 -13.54 -13.27
CA GLU A 705 -40.32 -13.31 -13.49
C GLU A 705 -40.97 -12.46 -12.39
N THR A 706 -40.41 -12.49 -11.18
CA THR A 706 -40.86 -11.70 -10.01
C THR A 706 -40.32 -10.27 -10.00
N GLY A 707 -39.53 -9.87 -11.02
CA GLY A 707 -38.92 -8.55 -11.14
C GLY A 707 -37.59 -8.37 -10.39
N PHE A 708 -37.17 -9.34 -9.56
CA PHE A 708 -35.87 -9.30 -8.90
C PHE A 708 -34.72 -9.66 -9.87
N PRO A 709 -33.55 -9.01 -9.75
CA PRO A 709 -32.38 -9.38 -10.54
C PRO A 709 -31.88 -10.77 -10.13
N LEU A 710 -31.67 -11.64 -11.12
CA LEU A 710 -31.08 -12.97 -10.95
C LEU A 710 -29.57 -12.94 -11.17
N THR A 711 -29.13 -12.11 -12.11
CA THR A 711 -27.74 -11.98 -12.53
C THR A 711 -27.38 -10.52 -12.72
N PHE A 712 -26.21 -10.13 -12.22
CA PHE A 712 -25.63 -8.80 -12.39
C PHE A 712 -24.17 -8.93 -12.85
N ILE A 713 -23.85 -8.40 -14.02
CA ILE A 713 -22.50 -8.45 -14.58
C ILE A 713 -22.01 -7.03 -14.81
N ARG A 714 -20.81 -6.72 -14.34
CA ARG A 714 -20.15 -5.44 -14.50
C ARG A 714 -18.83 -5.65 -15.23
N CYS A 715 -18.69 -5.12 -16.43
CA CYS A 715 -17.46 -5.24 -17.23
C CYS A 715 -16.85 -3.88 -17.51
N ASN A 716 -15.56 -3.84 -17.89
CA ASN A 716 -15.02 -2.63 -18.51
C ASN A 716 -15.90 -2.19 -19.68
N VAL A 717 -16.00 -0.87 -19.91
CA VAL A 717 -16.87 -0.31 -20.95
C VAL A 717 -16.55 -0.81 -22.36
N LYS A 718 -17.57 -1.02 -23.19
CA LYS A 718 -17.47 -1.56 -24.55
C LYS A 718 -16.44 -0.84 -25.43
N SER A 719 -16.21 0.45 -25.20
CA SER A 719 -15.24 1.25 -25.97
C SER A 719 -13.77 0.94 -25.65
N VAL A 720 -13.48 0.30 -24.52
CA VAL A 720 -12.14 -0.24 -24.21
C VAL A 720 -12.00 -1.58 -24.94
N PRO A 721 -10.92 -1.84 -25.71
CA PRO A 721 -10.69 -3.14 -26.36
C PRO A 721 -10.55 -4.30 -25.36
N ASP A 722 -10.85 -5.53 -25.80
CA ASP A 722 -10.74 -6.71 -24.94
C ASP A 722 -9.29 -7.08 -24.58
N GLY A 723 -8.31 -6.70 -25.40
CA GLY A 723 -6.91 -7.10 -25.24
C GLY A 723 -6.61 -8.55 -25.61
N VAL A 724 -7.65 -9.30 -25.97
CA VAL A 724 -7.58 -10.71 -26.38
C VAL A 724 -8.47 -10.92 -27.59
N LYS A 725 -8.23 -12.00 -28.34
CA LYS A 725 -9.04 -12.43 -29.48
C LYS A 725 -9.47 -13.86 -29.27
N LEU A 726 -10.69 -14.18 -29.71
CA LEU A 726 -11.14 -15.56 -29.81
C LEU A 726 -10.72 -16.12 -31.16
N VAL A 727 -9.78 -17.08 -31.15
CA VAL A 727 -9.30 -17.77 -32.35
C VAL A 727 -9.53 -19.25 -32.16
N ASN A 728 -10.33 -19.87 -33.04
CA ASN A 728 -10.69 -21.29 -32.99
C ASN A 728 -11.25 -21.73 -31.61
N GLY A 729 -12.07 -20.88 -30.99
CA GLY A 729 -12.67 -21.18 -29.69
C GLY A 729 -11.71 -21.09 -28.50
N ARG A 730 -10.51 -20.51 -28.67
CA ARG A 730 -9.53 -20.25 -27.59
C ARG A 730 -9.23 -18.77 -27.47
N ILE A 731 -8.87 -18.36 -26.27
CA ILE A 731 -8.47 -16.97 -25.98
C ILE A 731 -6.99 -16.82 -26.34
N VAL A 732 -6.69 -15.91 -27.25
CA VAL A 732 -5.32 -15.59 -27.67
C VAL A 732 -5.02 -14.14 -27.32
N ASP A 733 -3.85 -13.90 -26.71
CA ASP A 733 -3.39 -12.55 -26.34
C ASP A 733 -3.27 -11.66 -27.58
N ASN A 734 -3.71 -10.41 -27.50
CA ASN A 734 -3.50 -9.43 -28.56
C ASN A 734 -2.29 -8.54 -28.22
N PRO A 735 -1.10 -8.76 -28.80
CA PRO A 735 0.12 -8.05 -28.41
C PRO A 735 0.08 -6.53 -28.71
N GLU A 736 -0.81 -6.11 -29.61
CA GLU A 736 -1.04 -4.69 -29.93
C GLU A 736 -1.82 -3.96 -28.82
N ASP A 737 -2.61 -4.67 -28.02
CA ASP A 737 -3.43 -4.13 -26.94
C ASP A 737 -3.03 -4.77 -25.61
N ARG A 738 -2.12 -4.12 -24.87
CA ARG A 738 -1.62 -4.62 -23.58
C ARG A 738 -2.64 -4.56 -22.43
N ARG A 739 -3.90 -4.19 -22.67
CA ARG A 739 -4.95 -4.01 -21.66
C ARG A 739 -6.01 -5.08 -21.84
N ARG A 740 -6.24 -5.88 -20.80
CA ARG A 740 -7.23 -6.97 -20.81
C ARG A 740 -8.51 -6.50 -20.12
N SER A 741 -9.63 -6.52 -20.84
CA SER A 741 -10.93 -6.17 -20.28
C SER A 741 -11.52 -7.37 -19.54
N SER A 742 -11.99 -7.17 -18.31
CA SER A 742 -12.60 -8.21 -17.49
C SER A 742 -14.02 -7.86 -17.07
N CYS A 743 -14.71 -8.86 -16.52
CA CYS A 743 -16.05 -8.78 -15.97
C CYS A 743 -16.07 -9.31 -14.54
N LEU A 744 -16.80 -8.60 -13.69
CA LEU A 744 -17.27 -9.08 -12.40
C LEU A 744 -18.73 -9.54 -12.55
N HIS A 745 -19.02 -10.81 -12.32
CA HIS A 745 -20.34 -11.41 -12.49
C HIS A 745 -20.86 -11.92 -11.15
N LEU A 746 -22.01 -11.42 -10.72
CA LEU A 746 -22.71 -11.81 -9.50
C LEU A 746 -24.03 -12.53 -9.81
N PHE A 747 -24.30 -13.64 -9.14
CA PHE A 747 -25.62 -14.29 -9.13
C PHE A 747 -25.91 -14.97 -7.78
N LEU A 748 -27.17 -15.30 -7.52
CA LEU A 748 -27.59 -15.95 -6.28
C LEU A 748 -27.67 -17.47 -6.43
N LEU A 749 -27.34 -18.22 -5.37
CA LEU A 749 -27.55 -19.65 -5.21
C LEU A 749 -28.58 -19.90 -4.09
N PRO A 750 -29.90 -19.84 -4.38
CA PRO A 750 -30.94 -19.88 -3.36
C PRO A 750 -30.90 -21.11 -2.46
N LYS A 751 -30.63 -22.29 -3.06
CA LYS A 751 -30.51 -23.56 -2.33
C LYS A 751 -29.52 -23.50 -1.16
N TYR A 752 -28.47 -22.70 -1.31
CA TYR A 752 -27.37 -22.57 -0.35
C TYR A 752 -27.37 -21.24 0.39
N LYS A 753 -28.37 -20.37 0.16
CA LYS A 753 -28.41 -18.99 0.69
C LYS A 753 -27.07 -18.26 0.46
N ALA A 754 -26.52 -18.39 -0.73
CA ALA A 754 -25.19 -17.91 -1.07
C ALA A 754 -25.18 -16.96 -2.28
N ILE A 755 -24.24 -16.02 -2.30
CA ILE A 755 -23.94 -15.21 -3.49
C ILE A 755 -22.66 -15.75 -4.14
N VAL A 756 -22.66 -15.82 -5.47
CA VAL A 756 -21.49 -16.19 -6.26
C VAL A 756 -20.94 -14.96 -6.93
N GLU A 757 -19.63 -14.78 -6.84
CA GLU A 757 -18.85 -13.77 -7.53
C GLU A 757 -17.88 -14.45 -8.51
N ILE A 758 -17.84 -13.98 -9.75
CA ILE A 758 -17.01 -14.55 -10.81
C ILE A 758 -16.19 -13.45 -11.48
N ASP A 759 -14.89 -13.70 -11.69
CA ASP A 759 -13.99 -12.86 -12.48
C ASP A 759 -13.49 -13.64 -13.71
N TYR A 760 -13.71 -13.06 -14.89
CA TYR A 760 -13.28 -13.62 -16.17
C TYR A 760 -13.07 -12.53 -17.25
N ASN A 761 -12.37 -12.87 -18.33
CA ASN A 761 -12.16 -11.97 -19.47
C ASN A 761 -13.49 -11.62 -20.17
N ARG A 762 -13.74 -10.33 -20.46
CA ARG A 762 -15.01 -9.90 -21.09
C ARG A 762 -15.30 -10.60 -22.42
N ALA A 763 -14.26 -11.03 -23.13
CA ALA A 763 -14.37 -11.82 -24.35
C ALA A 763 -15.22 -13.10 -24.20
N VAL A 764 -15.34 -13.67 -22.99
CA VAL A 764 -16.15 -14.88 -22.75
C VAL A 764 -17.53 -14.59 -22.10
N MET A 765 -17.90 -13.32 -21.91
CA MET A 765 -19.18 -12.94 -21.31
C MET A 765 -20.41 -13.50 -22.05
N PHE A 766 -20.31 -13.76 -23.35
CA PHE A 766 -21.42 -14.33 -24.12
C PHE A 766 -21.89 -15.70 -23.60
N ASP A 767 -21.03 -16.39 -22.83
CA ASP A 767 -21.24 -17.74 -22.31
C ASP A 767 -21.65 -17.74 -20.82
N TRP A 768 -22.02 -16.58 -20.28
CA TRP A 768 -22.34 -16.38 -18.86
C TRP A 768 -23.35 -17.40 -18.30
N LYS A 769 -24.38 -17.77 -19.08
CA LYS A 769 -25.39 -18.76 -18.64
C LYS A 769 -24.79 -20.15 -18.41
N ARG A 770 -23.88 -20.59 -19.29
CA ARG A 770 -23.23 -21.89 -19.17
C ARG A 770 -22.28 -21.90 -17.99
N ILE A 771 -21.61 -20.78 -17.72
CA ILE A 771 -20.76 -20.59 -16.54
C ILE A 771 -21.60 -20.74 -15.26
N GLU A 772 -22.73 -20.02 -15.14
CA GLU A 772 -23.63 -20.16 -13.97
C GLU A 772 -24.13 -21.61 -13.81
N GLN A 773 -24.63 -22.22 -14.88
CA GLN A 773 -25.14 -23.60 -14.86
C GLN A 773 -24.06 -24.60 -14.43
N LYS A 774 -22.82 -24.41 -14.89
CA LYS A 774 -21.70 -25.28 -14.51
C LYS A 774 -21.38 -25.14 -13.02
N ILE A 775 -21.38 -23.94 -12.48
CA ILE A 775 -21.15 -23.70 -11.04
C ILE A 775 -22.28 -24.32 -10.22
N ILE A 776 -23.53 -24.15 -10.63
CA ILE A 776 -24.70 -24.77 -9.98
C ILE A 776 -24.53 -26.30 -9.95
N SER A 777 -24.26 -26.93 -11.09
CA SER A 777 -24.05 -28.39 -11.16
C SER A 777 -22.90 -28.85 -10.26
N ILE A 778 -21.75 -28.16 -10.28
CA ILE A 778 -20.61 -28.51 -9.41
C ILE A 778 -21.02 -28.51 -7.92
N MET A 779 -21.78 -27.49 -7.50
CA MET A 779 -22.23 -27.38 -6.13
C MET A 779 -23.26 -28.46 -5.77
N GLU A 780 -24.21 -28.73 -6.66
CA GLU A 780 -25.25 -29.74 -6.44
C GLU A 780 -24.70 -31.17 -6.45
N ASP A 781 -23.81 -31.48 -7.39
CA ASP A 781 -23.17 -32.79 -7.54
C ASP A 781 -22.18 -33.07 -6.39
N GLY A 782 -21.54 -32.01 -5.88
CA GLY A 782 -20.61 -32.08 -4.76
C GLY A 782 -21.27 -32.15 -3.40
N GLU A 783 -22.55 -31.83 -3.26
CA GLU A 783 -23.22 -31.77 -1.96
C GLU A 783 -23.38 -33.16 -1.32
N LEU A 784 -22.98 -33.27 -0.06
CA LEU A 784 -23.20 -34.46 0.75
C LEU A 784 -24.60 -34.39 1.35
N LYS A 785 -25.45 -35.36 0.97
CA LYS A 785 -26.84 -35.46 1.45
C LYS A 785 -26.95 -36.12 2.82
#